data_AF-A0A1B1SK81-F1
#
_entry.id   AF-A0A1B1SK81-F1
#
_cell.length_a   1.000
_cell.length_b   1.000
_cell.length_c   1.000
_cell.angle_alpha   90.00
_cell.angle_beta   90.00
_cell.angle_gamma   90.00
#
_symmetry.space_group_name_H-M   'P 1'
#
loop_
_entity.id
_entity.type
_entity.pdbx_description
1 polymer ?
#
loop_
_entity_poly.entity_id
_entity_poly.type
_entity_poly.pdbx_seq_one_letter_code
_entity_poly.pdbx_strand_id
1 'polypeptide(L)'
;MATVINTHQSYLRIPRVSVHPADDEVEQMENGQSRTQTLVDDREMSNINNSNNNDEEKETKKESKKSKKEKKGKSGGKKEKKKDKEKKKDKDNNKEKDEEKDKDEKKDEKKDDETDKKQDIKKMLMNMIPTLPILDPAGNMYYNWLMIITMPVMYNWTMIIARACFEELQSDYLSTWFILDYVSDVIYILDMYLRTKTGYLEQGLLVSDGKKLREKYFATIQFKLDVISLVPTDFLYFLFGLEYPEIRLNRLTRISRLFEFFSRTETRTNYPNIFRISNLVMYIVIIIHWNACVYFSISKAIGFGADTWVYPNVSIPEFSRLARKYVYSLYWSTLTLTTIGETPPPVEDSEYFFVVADFLVGVLIFATIVGNVGSMISNMNAARAEFQSRIDAIKQYMHFRKVSKDLEKRVIKWFDYLWTNKKAVDEREVLKYLPDKLRAEIAINVHLDTLKKVRIFADCEAGLLIELVLKLRPQVYSPGDYICRKGDIGREMYIIKEGKLAVVADDGITQFVVLSDGSYFGEISILNIKGSKAGNRRTANIKSIGYSDLFCLSKDDLMEALTEYPDAKAMLEEKGKQILMKDGLLDLDIAQLGADPKDMEEKVTRLDMAIDLLQTKFARLLAEYNSTQQKLKERVTKIENKIKQSGMQFEYSELVDAEAPTETEESKK
;
A
#
# COMPACT_ATOMS: atom_id res chain seq x y z
N MET A 1 11.80 -44.49 50.91
CA MET A 1 11.31 -43.15 51.32
C MET A 1 10.16 -42.82 50.38
N ALA A 2 8.94 -42.80 50.91
CA ALA A 2 7.71 -42.57 50.16
C ALA A 2 7.60 -41.12 49.68
N THR A 3 6.93 -40.87 48.55
CA THR A 3 5.83 -39.89 48.44
C THR A 3 5.04 -40.19 47.15
N VAL A 4 3.71 -40.15 47.27
CA VAL A 4 2.67 -40.46 46.28
C VAL A 4 2.00 -39.14 45.84
N ILE A 5 1.26 -39.17 44.72
CA ILE A 5 0.18 -38.24 44.26
C ILE A 5 0.72 -37.04 43.42
N ASN A 6 0.24 -36.66 42.23
CA ASN A 6 -1.11 -36.72 41.62
C ASN A 6 -1.09 -36.66 40.07
N THR A 7 -2.16 -37.19 39.49
CA THR A 7 -2.58 -37.16 38.07
C THR A 7 -3.19 -35.83 37.64
N HIS A 8 -2.90 -35.34 36.42
CA HIS A 8 -3.85 -34.86 35.40
C HIS A 8 -3.12 -34.15 34.22
N GLN A 9 -3.75 -34.20 33.04
CA GLN A 9 -3.43 -33.53 31.75
C GLN A 9 -2.52 -34.28 30.76
N SER A 10 -3.14 -35.25 30.09
CA SER A 10 -2.79 -35.72 28.76
C SER A 10 -3.34 -34.75 27.68
N TYR A 11 -2.46 -34.02 27.00
CA TYR A 11 -2.72 -33.50 25.66
C TYR A 11 -1.83 -34.26 24.66
N LEU A 12 -2.49 -35.04 23.80
CA LEU A 12 -1.90 -35.79 22.70
C LEU A 12 -1.18 -34.84 21.72
N ARG A 13 0.15 -34.95 21.66
CA ARG A 13 0.93 -34.57 20.47
C ARG A 13 0.70 -35.62 19.40
N ILE A 14 0.06 -35.24 18.30
CA ILE A 14 0.00 -36.07 17.08
C ILE A 14 1.35 -35.90 16.34
N PRO A 15 2.05 -36.99 15.96
CA PRO A 15 3.27 -36.89 15.19
C PRO A 15 2.97 -36.52 13.72
N ARG A 16 3.76 -35.59 13.15
CA ARG A 16 3.80 -35.36 11.69
C ARG A 16 4.45 -36.58 11.03
N VAL A 17 3.70 -37.26 10.17
CA VAL A 17 4.21 -38.29 9.26
C VAL A 17 4.65 -37.60 7.97
N SER A 18 5.93 -37.74 7.63
CA SER A 18 6.51 -37.38 6.33
C SER A 18 6.12 -38.42 5.28
N VAL A 19 5.48 -38.01 4.20
CA VAL A 19 5.18 -38.87 3.05
C VAL A 19 6.05 -38.43 1.88
N HIS A 20 6.89 -39.35 1.39
CA HIS A 20 7.57 -39.27 0.10
C HIS A 20 6.56 -39.54 -1.02
N PRO A 21 6.58 -38.81 -2.15
CA PRO A 21 5.86 -39.23 -3.35
C PRO A 21 6.68 -40.30 -4.08
N ALA A 22 6.00 -41.40 -4.45
CA ALA A 22 6.48 -42.37 -5.42
C ALA A 22 5.92 -42.00 -6.80
N ASP A 23 6.75 -42.22 -7.82
CA ASP A 23 6.50 -42.00 -9.25
C ASP A 23 5.52 -43.02 -9.86
N ASP A 24 5.23 -42.76 -11.15
CA ASP A 24 4.45 -43.52 -12.15
C ASP A 24 2.92 -43.26 -12.09
N GLU A 25 2.22 -42.85 -13.16
CA GLU A 25 2.25 -43.36 -14.53
C GLU A 25 1.57 -42.38 -15.51
N VAL A 26 2.01 -42.44 -16.77
CA VAL A 26 1.56 -41.67 -17.93
C VAL A 26 0.45 -42.45 -18.64
N GLU A 27 -0.68 -41.81 -18.97
CA GLU A 27 -1.40 -42.19 -20.19
C GLU A 27 -2.24 -41.07 -20.79
N GLN A 28 -2.22 -41.06 -22.12
CA GLN A 28 -2.71 -40.07 -23.06
C GLN A 28 -4.23 -40.21 -23.28
N MET A 29 -4.93 -39.08 -23.46
CA MET A 29 -6.02 -39.00 -24.44
C MET A 29 -6.04 -37.60 -25.07
N GLU A 30 -5.78 -37.59 -26.38
CA GLU A 30 -5.91 -36.46 -27.29
C GLU A 30 -7.37 -36.18 -27.68
N ASN A 31 -7.54 -34.93 -28.13
CA ASN A 31 -8.49 -34.43 -29.13
C ASN A 31 -9.94 -34.09 -28.72
N GLY A 32 -10.14 -32.78 -28.57
CA GLY A 32 -11.41 -32.10 -28.79
C GLY A 32 -11.16 -30.64 -29.23
N GLN A 33 -11.14 -30.40 -30.53
CA GLN A 33 -11.13 -29.07 -31.13
C GLN A 33 -12.35 -28.26 -30.70
N SER A 34 -12.18 -26.99 -30.34
CA SER A 34 -13.11 -25.95 -30.84
C SER A 34 -12.49 -24.56 -30.81
N ARG A 35 -12.69 -23.87 -31.93
CA ARG A 35 -12.38 -22.48 -32.25
C ARG A 35 -13.01 -21.52 -31.25
N THR A 36 -12.33 -20.41 -30.98
CA THR A 36 -13.02 -19.14 -30.68
C THR A 36 -12.44 -18.03 -31.55
N GLN A 37 -13.32 -17.53 -32.42
CA GLN A 37 -13.12 -16.38 -33.27
C GLN A 37 -13.04 -15.09 -32.45
N THR A 38 -12.15 -14.24 -32.93
CA THR A 38 -12.19 -12.78 -32.91
C THR A 38 -13.61 -12.20 -32.92
N LEU A 39 -13.89 -11.30 -31.99
CA LEU A 39 -14.91 -10.27 -32.12
C LEU A 39 -14.24 -8.90 -32.00
N VAL A 40 -14.15 -8.24 -33.16
CA VAL A 40 -13.96 -6.81 -33.36
C VAL A 40 -15.37 -6.22 -33.36
N ASP A 41 -15.60 -5.12 -32.64
CA ASP A 41 -16.78 -4.28 -32.85
C ASP A 41 -16.31 -2.83 -32.94
N ASP A 42 -16.39 -2.30 -34.15
CA ASP A 42 -16.32 -0.88 -34.50
C ASP A 42 -17.69 -0.23 -34.28
N ARG A 43 -17.70 0.97 -33.69
CA ARG A 43 -18.71 2.02 -33.95
C ARG A 43 -18.06 3.40 -33.88
N GLU A 44 -17.66 3.92 -35.04
CA GLU A 44 -17.77 5.34 -35.40
C GLU A 44 -19.26 5.67 -35.69
N MET A 45 -19.80 6.89 -35.70
CA MET A 45 -19.27 8.24 -35.81
C MET A 45 -20.38 9.23 -35.39
N SER A 46 -20.04 10.43 -34.92
CA SER A 46 -20.60 11.67 -35.51
C SER A 46 -19.82 12.91 -35.07
N ASN A 47 -19.25 13.54 -36.10
CA ASN A 47 -18.64 14.86 -36.14
C ASN A 47 -19.66 15.97 -35.84
N ILE A 48 -19.19 17.04 -35.20
CA ILE A 48 -19.49 18.42 -35.63
C ILE A 48 -18.17 19.17 -35.67
N ASN A 49 -17.92 19.76 -36.83
CA ASN A 49 -16.71 20.45 -37.22
C ASN A 49 -17.01 21.95 -37.33
N ASN A 50 -15.93 22.72 -37.36
CA ASN A 50 -15.78 24.00 -38.07
C ASN A 50 -16.08 25.31 -37.31
N SER A 51 -15.03 26.11 -37.10
CA SER A 51 -14.93 27.40 -37.79
C SER A 51 -13.50 27.87 -37.90
N ASN A 52 -13.28 28.54 -39.02
CA ASN A 52 -12.04 28.76 -39.75
C ASN A 52 -11.58 30.22 -39.57
N ASN A 53 -10.26 30.40 -39.58
CA ASN A 53 -9.50 31.37 -40.39
C ASN A 53 -9.52 32.90 -40.18
N ASN A 54 -8.39 33.47 -40.65
CA ASN A 54 -8.10 34.83 -41.15
C ASN A 54 -7.63 35.87 -40.10
N ASP A 55 -6.66 36.78 -40.32
CA ASP A 55 -5.90 37.21 -41.52
C ASP A 55 -4.67 38.08 -41.09
N GLU A 56 -3.64 38.04 -41.94
CA GLU A 56 -2.80 39.13 -42.50
C GLU A 56 -1.98 40.18 -41.70
N GLU A 57 -0.87 40.51 -42.36
CA GLU A 57 0.17 41.54 -42.18
C GLU A 57 -0.32 42.99 -41.97
N LYS A 58 0.52 43.84 -41.34
CA LYS A 58 0.89 45.15 -41.91
C LYS A 58 2.06 45.88 -41.22
N GLU A 59 2.87 46.44 -42.09
CA GLU A 59 3.98 47.38 -41.89
C GLU A 59 3.56 48.82 -41.53
N THR A 60 4.51 49.56 -40.95
CA THR A 60 4.83 51.01 -41.09
C THR A 60 4.15 52.13 -40.24
N LYS A 61 5.02 52.76 -39.43
CA LYS A 61 5.44 54.20 -39.34
C LYS A 61 4.48 55.35 -38.91
N LYS A 62 5.09 56.19 -38.04
CA LYS A 62 5.09 57.68 -37.96
C LYS A 62 3.86 58.36 -37.33
N GLU A 63 3.91 59.51 -36.64
CA GLU A 63 4.91 60.49 -36.16
C GLU A 63 4.11 61.55 -35.36
N SER A 64 4.68 62.19 -34.34
CA SER A 64 4.55 63.64 -34.03
C SER A 64 5.30 63.95 -32.73
N LYS A 65 5.95 65.10 -32.47
CA LYS A 65 6.19 66.34 -33.23
C LYS A 65 7.33 67.14 -32.52
N LYS A 66 8.29 67.63 -33.33
CA LYS A 66 8.69 69.06 -33.51
C LYS A 66 9.44 69.84 -32.38
N SER A 67 10.67 70.28 -32.67
CA SER A 67 11.11 71.69 -32.94
C SER A 67 12.66 71.83 -32.85
N LYS A 68 13.39 72.10 -33.96
CA LYS A 68 14.07 73.38 -34.38
C LYS A 68 14.72 74.17 -33.23
N LYS A 69 16.00 74.63 -33.25
CA LYS A 69 16.74 75.34 -34.32
C LYS A 69 18.21 75.65 -33.92
N GLU A 70 19.13 75.71 -34.91
CA GLU A 70 20.33 76.60 -35.05
C GLU A 70 21.52 76.49 -34.05
N LYS A 71 22.84 76.65 -34.37
CA LYS A 71 23.70 76.83 -35.58
C LYS A 71 25.18 76.86 -35.09
N LYS A 72 26.13 76.35 -35.92
CA LYS A 72 27.56 76.76 -36.16
C LYS A 72 28.51 77.00 -34.95
N GLY A 73 29.79 76.61 -34.90
CA GLY A 73 30.75 76.04 -35.84
C GLY A 73 32.20 76.45 -35.46
N LYS A 74 33.22 75.71 -35.96
CA LYS A 74 34.69 75.98 -36.01
C LYS A 74 35.45 75.93 -34.68
N SER A 75 36.73 75.52 -34.56
CA SER A 75 37.86 75.24 -35.46
C SER A 75 38.94 74.56 -34.58
N GLY A 76 39.65 73.50 -34.98
CA GLY A 76 40.88 73.58 -35.78
C GLY A 76 42.12 73.86 -34.89
N GLY A 77 42.96 72.83 -34.65
CA GLY A 77 44.09 72.86 -33.72
C GLY A 77 45.46 73.17 -34.31
N LYS A 78 46.54 72.89 -33.55
CA LYS A 78 47.91 72.49 -33.99
C LYS A 78 48.93 72.55 -32.85
N LYS A 79 49.78 71.50 -32.77
CA LYS A 79 51.27 71.51 -32.62
C LYS A 79 51.89 72.15 -31.36
N GLU A 80 53.08 71.82 -30.87
CA GLU A 80 54.13 70.80 -31.01
C GLU A 80 55.16 71.15 -29.90
N LYS A 81 56.04 70.20 -29.55
CA LYS A 81 57.36 70.40 -28.87
C LYS A 81 57.44 70.54 -27.34
N LYS A 82 57.45 69.36 -26.71
CA LYS A 82 58.56 68.77 -25.91
C LYS A 82 59.88 69.56 -25.72
N LYS A 83 60.43 69.37 -24.50
CA LYS A 83 61.83 69.41 -24.02
C LYS A 83 62.33 70.78 -23.52
N ASP A 84 62.97 70.93 -22.36
CA ASP A 84 63.69 69.96 -21.52
C ASP A 84 63.79 70.42 -20.04
N LYS A 85 63.66 69.43 -19.15
CA LYS A 85 64.51 69.12 -17.98
C LYS A 85 64.87 70.24 -16.99
N GLU A 86 64.31 70.19 -15.78
CA GLU A 86 64.71 69.35 -14.63
C GLU A 86 65.29 70.26 -13.56
N LYS A 87 64.47 70.53 -12.56
CA LYS A 87 64.80 70.62 -11.13
C LYS A 87 63.53 71.15 -10.46
N LYS A 88 63.08 70.65 -9.33
CA LYS A 88 63.39 69.49 -8.50
C LYS A 88 62.43 69.73 -7.34
N LYS A 89 61.69 68.69 -6.96
CA LYS A 89 61.25 68.40 -5.58
C LYS A 89 60.28 69.41 -4.95
N ASP A 90 59.24 68.86 -4.33
CA ASP A 90 58.28 69.50 -3.41
C ASP A 90 56.88 69.83 -3.94
N LYS A 91 56.45 69.28 -5.10
CA LYS A 91 55.04 69.34 -5.54
C LYS A 91 54.39 68.03 -6.02
N ASP A 92 55.07 66.89 -5.85
CA ASP A 92 54.55 65.59 -6.34
C ASP A 92 53.93 64.68 -5.25
N ASN A 93 54.06 64.98 -3.95
CA ASN A 93 53.54 64.08 -2.91
C ASN A 93 52.04 64.23 -2.57
N ASN A 94 51.32 65.18 -3.18
CA ASN A 94 49.90 65.41 -2.91
C ASN A 94 48.97 65.19 -4.12
N LYS A 95 49.48 64.73 -5.27
CA LYS A 95 48.65 64.34 -6.43
C LYS A 95 48.57 62.84 -6.68
N GLU A 96 49.55 62.06 -6.21
CA GLU A 96 49.50 60.59 -6.32
C GLU A 96 48.54 59.95 -5.29
N LYS A 97 48.28 60.61 -4.14
CA LYS A 97 47.35 60.08 -3.12
C LYS A 97 45.86 60.24 -3.47
N ASP A 98 45.51 61.21 -4.31
CA ASP A 98 44.12 61.43 -4.73
C ASP A 98 43.77 60.60 -5.98
N GLU A 99 44.73 60.30 -6.86
CA GLU A 99 44.51 59.42 -8.02
C GLU A 99 44.54 57.91 -7.69
N GLU A 100 45.16 57.48 -6.58
CA GLU A 100 45.06 56.09 -6.11
C GLU A 100 43.73 55.81 -5.41
N LYS A 101 43.20 56.74 -4.60
CA LYS A 101 41.89 56.58 -3.94
C LYS A 101 40.72 56.50 -4.94
N ASP A 102 40.74 57.32 -5.98
CA ASP A 102 39.71 57.30 -7.05
C ASP A 102 39.78 56.04 -7.94
N LYS A 103 40.92 55.36 -8.00
CA LYS A 103 41.09 54.11 -8.76
C LYS A 103 40.74 52.86 -7.94
N ASP A 104 40.91 52.91 -6.63
CA ASP A 104 40.52 51.83 -5.73
C ASP A 104 39.00 51.88 -5.44
N GLU A 105 38.39 53.05 -5.24
CA GLU A 105 36.92 53.18 -5.13
C GLU A 105 36.20 52.73 -6.41
N LYS A 106 36.74 53.04 -7.61
CA LYS A 106 36.18 52.56 -8.90
C LYS A 106 36.44 51.08 -9.18
N LYS A 107 37.41 50.44 -8.50
CA LYS A 107 37.67 49.00 -8.60
C LYS A 107 36.80 48.21 -7.64
N ASP A 108 36.51 48.77 -6.47
CA ASP A 108 35.63 48.15 -5.48
C ASP A 108 34.16 48.31 -5.90
N GLU A 109 33.73 49.46 -6.43
CA GLU A 109 32.40 49.60 -7.05
C GLU A 109 32.18 48.65 -8.24
N LYS A 110 33.21 48.42 -9.08
CA LYS A 110 33.10 47.46 -10.20
C LYS A 110 33.10 46.00 -9.75
N LYS A 111 33.75 45.68 -8.64
CA LYS A 111 33.72 44.33 -8.05
C LYS A 111 32.39 44.08 -7.37
N ASP A 112 31.84 45.05 -6.65
CA ASP A 112 30.53 44.93 -6.02
C ASP A 112 29.43 44.82 -7.08
N ASP A 113 29.50 45.60 -8.17
CA ASP A 113 28.53 45.55 -9.27
C ASP A 113 28.66 44.27 -10.14
N GLU A 114 29.86 43.64 -10.23
CA GLU A 114 30.04 42.29 -10.79
C GLU A 114 29.56 41.18 -9.85
N THR A 115 29.66 41.38 -8.54
CA THR A 115 29.24 40.41 -7.52
C THR A 115 27.71 40.42 -7.37
N ASP A 116 27.09 41.60 -7.46
CA ASP A 116 25.65 41.79 -7.51
C ASP A 116 25.07 41.31 -8.84
N LYS A 117 25.70 41.58 -9.99
CA LYS A 117 25.30 40.94 -11.27
C LYS A 117 25.45 39.43 -11.24
N LYS A 118 26.48 38.86 -10.61
CA LYS A 118 26.60 37.40 -10.40
C LYS A 118 25.54 36.86 -9.46
N GLN A 119 25.17 37.59 -8.39
CA GLN A 119 24.09 37.22 -7.50
C GLN A 119 22.72 37.31 -8.17
N ASP A 120 22.50 38.31 -9.03
CA ASP A 120 21.26 38.52 -9.77
C ASP A 120 21.13 37.54 -10.94
N ILE A 121 22.22 37.20 -11.62
CA ILE A 121 22.26 36.09 -12.61
C ILE A 121 22.04 34.76 -11.89
N LYS A 122 22.59 34.57 -10.68
CA LYS A 122 22.35 33.36 -9.86
C LYS A 122 20.89 33.31 -9.38
N LYS A 123 20.28 34.43 -8.98
CA LYS A 123 18.84 34.53 -8.65
C LYS A 123 17.96 34.31 -9.88
N MET A 124 18.33 34.88 -11.03
CA MET A 124 17.63 34.64 -12.30
C MET A 124 17.72 33.17 -12.72
N LEU A 125 18.90 32.55 -12.67
CA LEU A 125 19.08 31.12 -12.95
C LEU A 125 18.36 30.23 -11.93
N MET A 126 18.33 30.62 -10.65
CA MET A 126 17.63 29.92 -9.59
C MET A 126 16.10 30.05 -9.69
N ASN A 127 15.61 31.12 -10.34
CA ASN A 127 14.20 31.34 -10.68
C ASN A 127 13.81 30.78 -12.06
N MET A 128 14.77 30.45 -12.92
CA MET A 128 14.56 29.90 -14.27
C MET A 128 14.41 28.37 -14.25
N ILE A 129 14.90 27.70 -13.21
CA ILE A 129 14.56 26.31 -12.92
C ILE A 129 13.23 26.33 -12.17
N PRO A 130 12.10 25.88 -12.75
CA PRO A 130 10.88 25.69 -11.96
C PRO A 130 11.27 24.81 -10.78
N THR A 131 11.06 25.30 -9.56
CA THR A 131 11.36 24.53 -8.35
C THR A 131 10.51 23.27 -8.41
N LEU A 132 11.11 22.19 -8.89
CA LEU A 132 10.45 20.90 -8.99
C LEU A 132 9.85 20.61 -7.61
N PRO A 133 8.53 20.31 -7.55
CA PRO A 133 7.88 20.01 -6.30
C PRO A 133 8.60 18.84 -5.64
N ILE A 134 8.63 18.84 -4.31
CA ILE A 134 9.26 17.78 -3.53
C ILE A 134 8.61 16.46 -3.91
N LEU A 135 9.42 15.47 -4.27
CA LEU A 135 8.92 14.17 -4.67
C LEU A 135 8.58 13.38 -3.41
N ASP A 136 7.31 13.04 -3.28
CA ASP A 136 6.86 12.06 -2.30
C ASP A 136 7.37 10.66 -2.72
N PRO A 137 8.15 9.97 -1.87
CA PRO A 137 8.58 8.59 -2.12
C PRO A 137 7.43 7.60 -2.30
N ALA A 138 6.22 7.90 -1.79
CA ALA A 138 5.03 7.07 -1.96
C ALA A 138 4.27 7.41 -3.26
N GLY A 139 4.54 8.56 -3.87
CA GLY A 139 3.81 9.07 -5.03
C GLY A 139 4.09 8.32 -6.34
N ASN A 140 3.15 8.42 -7.27
CA ASN A 140 3.28 7.82 -8.61
C ASN A 140 4.38 8.46 -9.45
N MET A 141 4.68 9.75 -9.24
CA MET A 141 5.77 10.44 -9.96
C MET A 141 7.13 9.81 -9.66
N TYR A 142 7.41 9.51 -8.39
CA TYR A 142 8.66 8.87 -7.99
C TYR A 142 8.77 7.44 -8.55
N TYR A 143 7.66 6.68 -8.53
CA TYR A 143 7.61 5.34 -9.12
C TYR A 143 7.83 5.36 -10.65
N ASN A 144 7.19 6.27 -11.37
CA ASN A 144 7.39 6.40 -12.81
C ASN A 144 8.82 6.84 -13.14
N TRP A 145 9.41 7.72 -12.32
CA TRP A 145 10.82 8.07 -12.44
C TRP A 145 11.75 6.88 -12.19
N LEU A 146 11.43 6.05 -11.18
CA LEU A 146 12.14 4.80 -10.93
C LEU A 146 12.13 3.88 -12.16
N MET A 147 11.01 3.80 -12.88
CA MET A 147 10.95 3.06 -14.14
C MET A 147 11.89 3.63 -15.20
N ILE A 148 11.92 4.96 -15.36
CA ILE A 148 12.82 5.64 -16.32
C ILE A 148 14.29 5.36 -16.00
N ILE A 149 14.70 5.42 -14.73
CA ILE A 149 16.10 5.16 -14.33
C ILE A 149 16.51 3.69 -14.49
N THR A 150 15.56 2.74 -14.44
CA THR A 150 15.92 1.33 -14.71
C THR A 150 16.36 1.06 -16.14
N MET A 151 15.86 1.82 -17.12
CA MET A 151 16.25 1.66 -18.53
C MET A 151 17.76 1.87 -18.77
N PRO A 152 18.38 3.01 -18.37
CA PRO A 152 19.82 3.20 -18.52
C PRO A 152 20.64 2.26 -17.63
N VAL A 153 20.14 1.84 -16.45
CA VAL A 153 20.84 0.84 -15.63
C VAL A 153 20.93 -0.50 -16.35
N MET A 154 19.81 -0.98 -16.90
CA MET A 154 19.77 -2.22 -17.68
C MET A 154 20.61 -2.12 -18.95
N TYR A 155 20.52 -0.99 -19.67
CA TYR A 155 21.37 -0.71 -20.83
C TYR A 155 22.86 -0.79 -20.50
N ASN A 156 23.32 -0.11 -19.45
CA ASN A 156 24.73 -0.13 -19.06
C ASN A 156 25.18 -1.53 -18.62
N TRP A 157 24.33 -2.27 -17.89
CA TRP A 157 24.62 -3.62 -17.43
C TRP A 157 24.72 -4.67 -18.54
N THR A 158 24.05 -4.48 -19.68
CA THR A 158 24.13 -5.41 -20.82
C THR A 158 25.11 -4.92 -21.89
N MET A 159 25.04 -3.64 -22.27
CA MET A 159 25.75 -3.16 -23.45
C MET A 159 27.22 -2.85 -23.21
N ILE A 160 27.63 -2.43 -22.01
CA ILE A 160 29.05 -2.11 -21.74
C ILE A 160 29.92 -3.37 -21.91
N ILE A 161 29.54 -4.48 -21.28
CA ILE A 161 30.29 -5.74 -21.37
C ILE A 161 30.22 -6.33 -22.79
N ALA A 162 29.06 -6.26 -23.45
CA ALA A 162 28.93 -6.72 -24.83
C ALA A 162 29.84 -5.93 -25.78
N ARG A 163 29.89 -4.60 -25.66
CA ARG A 163 30.75 -3.75 -26.48
C ARG A 163 32.24 -3.95 -26.17
N ALA A 164 32.59 -4.29 -24.94
CA ALA A 164 33.97 -4.61 -24.55
C ALA A 164 34.45 -5.91 -25.19
N CYS A 165 33.63 -6.97 -25.16
CA CYS A 165 34.03 -8.28 -25.68
C CYS A 165 33.87 -8.40 -27.20
N PHE A 166 32.88 -7.73 -27.80
CA PHE A 166 32.61 -7.74 -29.23
C PHE A 166 32.97 -6.39 -29.88
N GLU A 167 34.25 -6.19 -30.20
CA GLU A 167 34.76 -4.91 -30.74
C GLU A 167 34.03 -4.39 -31.98
N GLU A 168 33.60 -5.29 -32.88
CA GLU A 168 32.80 -4.95 -34.08
C GLU A 168 31.52 -4.18 -33.70
N LEU A 169 30.93 -4.51 -32.56
CA LEU A 169 29.75 -3.81 -32.06
C LEU A 169 30.08 -2.35 -31.72
N GLN A 170 31.27 -2.08 -31.16
CA GLN A 170 31.73 -0.74 -30.80
C GLN A 170 32.16 0.07 -32.02
N SER A 171 32.93 -0.53 -32.94
CA SER A 171 33.52 0.16 -34.09
C SER A 171 32.47 0.59 -35.13
N ASP A 172 31.50 -0.29 -35.43
CA ASP A 172 30.56 -0.07 -36.54
C ASP A 172 29.52 1.01 -36.23
N TYR A 173 29.21 1.23 -34.96
CA TYR A 173 28.13 2.12 -34.49
C TYR A 173 28.60 3.16 -33.46
N LEU A 174 29.87 3.55 -33.51
CA LEU A 174 30.51 4.41 -32.51
C LEU A 174 29.70 5.66 -32.14
N SER A 175 29.21 6.41 -33.13
CA SER A 175 28.42 7.64 -32.91
C SER A 175 27.11 7.39 -32.17
N THR A 176 26.41 6.31 -32.51
CA THR A 176 25.15 5.93 -31.87
C THR A 176 25.37 5.58 -30.40
N TRP A 177 26.46 4.87 -30.11
CA TRP A 177 26.79 4.51 -28.74
C TRP A 177 27.10 5.71 -27.87
N PHE A 178 27.90 6.67 -28.36
CA PHE A 178 28.15 7.89 -27.60
C PHE A 178 26.86 8.65 -27.29
N ILE A 179 25.92 8.74 -28.22
CA ILE A 179 24.63 9.38 -27.98
C ILE A 179 23.88 8.67 -26.85
N LEU A 180 23.76 7.34 -26.91
CA LEU A 180 23.07 6.56 -25.88
C LEU A 180 23.77 6.62 -24.52
N ASP A 181 25.10 6.56 -24.51
CA ASP A 181 25.94 6.66 -23.32
C ASP A 181 25.74 8.01 -22.61
N TYR A 182 25.81 9.13 -23.34
CA TYR A 182 25.63 10.45 -22.75
C TYR A 182 24.18 10.74 -22.37
N VAL A 183 23.19 10.20 -23.10
CA VAL A 183 21.79 10.25 -22.68
C VAL A 183 21.60 9.53 -21.34
N SER A 184 22.25 8.37 -21.15
CA SER A 184 22.21 7.64 -19.88
C SER A 184 22.84 8.44 -18.73
N ASP A 185 23.97 9.12 -18.98
CA ASP A 185 24.64 9.97 -17.99
C ASP A 185 23.78 11.20 -17.62
N VAL A 186 23.10 11.82 -18.59
CA VAL A 186 22.15 12.92 -18.33
C VAL A 186 21.02 12.45 -17.41
N ILE A 187 20.46 11.26 -17.65
CA ILE A 187 19.41 10.69 -16.79
C ILE A 187 19.95 10.43 -15.38
N TYR A 188 21.19 9.96 -15.23
CA TYR A 188 21.83 9.76 -13.91
C TYR A 188 22.06 11.08 -13.15
N ILE A 189 22.42 12.15 -13.85
CA ILE A 189 22.54 13.49 -13.26
C ILE A 189 21.17 14.00 -12.79
N LEU A 190 20.14 13.85 -13.62
CA LEU A 190 18.76 14.19 -13.25
C LEU A 190 18.27 13.38 -12.05
N ASP A 191 18.61 12.09 -11.97
CA ASP A 191 18.26 11.23 -10.83
C ASP A 191 18.87 11.74 -9.52
N MET A 192 20.15 12.13 -9.53
CA MET A 192 20.79 12.72 -8.35
C MET A 192 20.12 14.03 -7.95
N TYR A 193 19.76 14.87 -8.91
CA TYR A 193 19.04 16.11 -8.63
C TYR A 193 17.68 15.83 -7.97
N LEU A 194 16.88 14.91 -8.52
CA LEU A 194 15.58 14.54 -7.96
C LEU A 194 15.71 13.89 -6.58
N ARG A 195 16.80 13.16 -6.33
CA ARG A 195 17.07 12.54 -5.03
C ARG A 195 17.36 13.58 -3.94
N THR A 196 17.96 14.73 -4.28
CA THR A 196 18.08 15.87 -3.34
C THR A 196 16.74 16.50 -2.96
N LYS A 197 15.68 16.20 -3.72
CA LYS A 197 14.30 16.69 -3.55
C LYS A 197 13.32 15.59 -3.14
N THR A 198 13.79 14.39 -2.87
CA THR A 198 12.94 13.27 -2.46
C THR A 198 12.71 13.35 -0.95
N GLY A 199 11.43 13.41 -0.54
CA GLY A 199 11.02 13.51 0.86
C GLY A 199 11.38 12.26 1.67
N TYR A 200 11.31 12.35 2.99
CA TYR A 200 11.34 11.18 3.86
C TYR A 200 10.38 11.35 5.03
N LEU A 201 9.95 10.24 5.61
CA LEU A 201 9.09 10.26 6.79
C LEU A 201 9.94 10.41 8.06
N GLU A 202 9.63 11.43 8.85
CA GLU A 202 10.16 11.65 10.20
C GLU A 202 8.97 11.78 11.15
N GLN A 203 8.87 10.90 12.15
CA GLN A 203 7.72 10.86 13.07
C GLN A 203 6.35 10.76 12.36
N GLY A 204 6.30 10.09 11.20
CA GLY A 204 5.08 9.94 10.41
C GLY A 204 4.70 11.15 9.55
N LEU A 205 5.46 12.25 9.61
CA LEU A 205 5.27 13.43 8.76
C LEU A 205 6.28 13.43 7.61
N LEU A 206 5.82 13.80 6.42
CA LEU A 206 6.69 13.96 5.25
C LEU A 206 7.53 15.23 5.42
N VAL A 207 8.83 15.06 5.63
CA VAL A 207 9.77 16.18 5.72
C VAL A 207 10.02 16.72 4.32
N SER A 208 9.74 18.01 4.15
CA SER A 208 9.79 18.74 2.89
C SER A 208 10.91 19.78 2.82
N ASP A 209 11.70 19.94 3.90
CA ASP A 209 12.78 20.93 3.95
C ASP A 209 13.99 20.50 3.10
N GLY A 210 14.24 21.21 1.99
CA GLY A 210 15.32 20.91 1.06
C GLY A 210 16.75 20.95 1.65
N LYS A 211 16.98 21.58 2.81
CA LYS A 211 18.28 21.46 3.51
C LYS A 211 18.42 20.10 4.15
N LYS A 212 17.43 19.68 4.95
CA LYS A 212 17.40 18.37 5.61
C LYS A 212 17.45 17.20 4.61
N LEU A 213 16.74 17.32 3.48
CA LEU A 213 16.75 16.30 2.43
C LEU A 213 18.16 16.09 1.85
N ARG A 214 18.88 17.19 1.57
CA ARG A 214 20.25 17.14 1.03
C ARG A 214 21.25 16.57 2.02
N GLU A 215 21.21 17.02 3.27
CA GLU A 215 22.10 16.53 4.33
C GLU A 215 21.93 15.02 4.53
N LYS A 216 20.67 14.55 4.56
CA LYS A 216 20.37 13.12 4.65
C LYS A 216 20.89 12.34 3.43
N TYR A 217 20.67 12.86 2.23
CA TYR A 217 21.16 12.21 1.01
C TYR A 217 22.69 12.10 0.98
N PHE A 218 23.41 13.19 1.29
CA PHE A 218 24.87 13.21 1.32
C PHE A 218 25.47 12.31 2.40
N ALA A 219 24.76 12.08 3.50
CA ALA A 219 25.16 11.13 4.53
C ALA A 219 24.99 9.65 4.11
N THR A 220 24.18 9.37 3.09
CA THR A 220 23.83 8.00 2.69
C THR A 220 24.90 7.39 1.77
N ILE A 221 25.20 6.09 1.93
CA ILE A 221 26.14 5.35 1.06
C ILE A 221 25.76 5.46 -0.43
N GLN A 222 24.46 5.52 -0.72
CA GLN A 222 23.93 5.72 -2.05
C GLN A 222 24.52 6.95 -2.76
N PHE A 223 24.71 8.08 -2.07
CA PHE A 223 25.33 9.25 -2.68
C PHE A 223 26.77 8.96 -3.15
N LYS A 224 27.53 8.18 -2.36
CA LYS A 224 28.90 7.78 -2.75
C LYS A 224 28.88 6.92 -4.01
N LEU A 225 27.96 5.96 -4.10
CA LEU A 225 27.78 5.13 -5.31
C LEU A 225 27.35 5.97 -6.52
N ASP A 226 26.44 6.92 -6.31
CA ASP A 226 25.96 7.83 -7.35
C ASP A 226 27.09 8.71 -7.89
N VAL A 227 27.99 9.21 -7.02
CA VAL A 227 29.18 9.97 -7.44
C VAL A 227 30.16 9.09 -8.21
N ILE A 228 30.46 7.88 -7.74
CA ILE A 228 31.37 6.94 -8.43
C ILE A 228 30.88 6.64 -9.85
N SER A 229 29.57 6.47 -10.02
CA SER A 229 28.96 6.18 -11.33
C SER A 229 29.09 7.30 -12.36
N LEU A 230 29.29 8.55 -11.91
CA LEU A 230 29.40 9.74 -12.76
C LEU A 230 30.81 10.31 -12.82
N VAL A 231 31.79 9.64 -12.20
CA VAL A 231 33.20 9.99 -12.42
C VAL A 231 33.45 9.96 -13.94
N PRO A 232 33.93 11.06 -14.54
CA PRO A 232 34.08 11.18 -15.99
C PRO A 232 35.32 10.40 -16.45
N THR A 233 35.27 9.07 -16.31
CA THR A 233 36.34 8.17 -16.77
C THR A 233 36.51 8.26 -18.29
N ASP A 234 35.53 8.80 -19.00
CA ASP A 234 35.55 9.06 -20.44
C ASP A 234 36.72 9.94 -20.89
N PHE A 235 37.29 10.78 -20.01
CA PHE A 235 38.52 11.51 -20.34
C PHE A 235 39.69 10.57 -20.66
N LEU A 236 39.65 9.32 -20.17
CA LEU A 236 40.64 8.31 -20.49
C LEU A 236 40.55 7.83 -21.95
N TYR A 237 39.45 8.09 -22.67
CA TYR A 237 39.38 7.86 -24.12
C TYR A 237 40.43 8.66 -24.89
N PHE A 238 40.85 9.82 -24.40
CA PHE A 238 41.93 10.60 -25.02
C PHE A 238 43.30 9.94 -24.87
N LEU A 239 43.48 9.06 -23.88
CA LEU A 239 44.74 8.37 -23.59
C LEU A 239 44.79 6.98 -24.22
N PHE A 240 43.70 6.21 -24.10
CA PHE A 240 43.66 4.81 -24.54
C PHE A 240 43.01 4.61 -25.91
N GLY A 241 42.29 5.60 -26.45
CA GLY A 241 41.57 5.50 -27.72
C GLY A 241 40.09 5.15 -27.55
N LEU A 242 39.28 5.41 -28.59
CA LEU A 242 37.80 5.36 -28.56
C LEU A 242 37.23 3.93 -28.60
N GLU A 243 38.08 2.93 -28.76
CA GLU A 243 37.72 1.52 -28.94
C GLU A 243 37.56 0.76 -27.61
N TYR A 244 37.84 1.39 -26.46
CA TYR A 244 37.82 0.76 -25.13
C TYR A 244 36.59 1.17 -24.28
N PRO A 245 35.40 0.57 -24.49
CA PRO A 245 34.19 0.87 -23.72
C PRO A 245 34.27 0.44 -22.24
N GLU A 246 35.21 -0.44 -21.87
CA GLU A 246 35.47 -0.89 -20.49
C GLU A 246 35.75 0.26 -19.51
N ILE A 247 36.24 1.39 -20.02
CA ILE A 247 36.47 2.62 -19.24
C ILE A 247 35.18 3.08 -18.53
N ARG A 248 34.01 2.74 -19.05
CA ARG A 248 32.69 3.11 -18.50
C ARG A 248 32.13 2.15 -17.45
N LEU A 249 32.88 1.12 -17.02
CA LEU A 249 32.40 0.13 -16.02
C LEU A 249 31.96 0.75 -14.69
N ASN A 250 32.43 1.95 -14.34
CA ASN A 250 32.00 2.67 -13.16
C ASN A 250 30.47 2.94 -13.13
N ARG A 251 29.80 3.01 -14.28
CA ARG A 251 28.35 3.22 -14.41
C ARG A 251 27.52 2.05 -13.86
N LEU A 252 28.10 0.86 -13.72
CA LEU A 252 27.41 -0.33 -13.19
C LEU A 252 27.03 -0.22 -11.71
N THR A 253 27.67 0.70 -10.97
CA THR A 253 27.41 0.95 -9.55
C THR A 253 25.99 1.45 -9.24
N ARG A 254 25.23 1.86 -10.26
CA ARG A 254 23.82 2.31 -10.16
C ARG A 254 22.79 1.18 -9.99
N ILE A 255 23.22 -0.08 -9.87
CA ILE A 255 22.31 -1.23 -9.73
C ILE A 255 21.34 -1.12 -8.54
N SER A 256 21.68 -0.36 -7.49
CA SER A 256 20.77 -0.15 -6.36
C SER A 256 19.43 0.48 -6.75
N ARG A 257 19.38 1.29 -7.82
CA ARG A 257 18.13 1.86 -8.35
C ARG A 257 17.22 0.80 -8.96
N LEU A 258 17.82 -0.22 -9.61
CA LEU A 258 17.09 -1.35 -10.17
C LEU A 258 16.41 -2.16 -9.04
N PHE A 259 17.14 -2.46 -7.97
CA PHE A 259 16.58 -3.16 -6.82
C PHE A 259 15.49 -2.35 -6.10
N GLU A 260 15.67 -1.03 -6.01
CA GLU A 260 14.63 -0.16 -5.45
C GLU A 260 13.35 -0.19 -6.31
N PHE A 261 13.48 -0.12 -7.63
CA PHE A 261 12.33 -0.27 -8.53
C PHE A 261 11.66 -1.64 -8.37
N PHE A 262 12.42 -2.73 -8.35
CA PHE A 262 11.85 -4.07 -8.17
C PHE A 262 11.08 -4.23 -6.87
N SER A 263 11.64 -3.77 -5.75
CA SER A 263 10.95 -3.81 -4.47
C SER A 263 9.62 -3.02 -4.52
N ARG A 264 9.62 -1.84 -5.15
CA ARG A 264 8.41 -1.03 -5.30
C ARG A 264 7.38 -1.68 -6.22
N THR A 265 7.80 -2.18 -7.37
CA THR A 265 6.92 -2.85 -8.34
C THR A 265 6.31 -4.11 -7.74
N GLU A 266 7.07 -4.87 -6.94
CA GLU A 266 6.59 -6.06 -6.24
C GLU A 266 5.46 -5.74 -5.25
N THR A 267 5.56 -4.62 -4.52
CA THR A 267 4.49 -4.20 -3.59
C THR A 267 3.26 -3.62 -4.28
N ARG A 268 3.40 -3.13 -5.52
CA ARG A 268 2.31 -2.48 -6.27
C ARG A 268 1.57 -3.42 -7.21
N THR A 269 2.22 -4.50 -7.65
CA THR A 269 1.59 -5.46 -8.56
C THR A 269 0.58 -6.34 -7.83
N ASN A 270 -0.53 -6.64 -8.51
CA ASN A 270 -1.49 -7.64 -8.04
C ASN A 270 -0.98 -9.08 -8.20
N TYR A 271 0.15 -9.26 -8.88
CA TYR A 271 0.76 -10.56 -9.19
C TYR A 271 2.23 -10.63 -8.77
N PRO A 272 2.54 -10.56 -7.45
CA PRO A 272 3.92 -10.48 -6.96
C PRO A 272 4.74 -11.73 -7.30
N ASN A 273 4.14 -12.92 -7.28
CA ASN A 273 4.85 -14.16 -7.60
C ASN A 273 5.30 -14.22 -9.07
N ILE A 274 4.47 -13.78 -10.02
CA ILE A 274 4.84 -13.72 -11.44
C ILE A 274 5.98 -12.72 -11.65
N PHE A 275 5.90 -11.56 -10.99
CA PHE A 275 6.95 -10.55 -11.06
C PHE A 275 8.29 -11.06 -10.50
N ARG A 276 8.27 -11.77 -9.36
CA ARG A 276 9.47 -12.41 -8.80
C ARG A 276 10.10 -13.43 -9.76
N ILE A 277 9.27 -14.28 -10.39
CA ILE A 277 9.75 -15.24 -11.41
C ILE A 277 10.36 -14.49 -12.59
N SER A 278 9.72 -13.43 -13.08
CA SER A 278 10.26 -12.63 -14.19
C SER A 278 11.60 -11.98 -13.85
N ASN A 279 11.78 -11.44 -12.64
CA ASN A 279 13.05 -10.88 -12.20
C ASN A 279 14.13 -11.95 -12.10
N LEU A 280 13.78 -13.14 -11.59
CA LEU A 280 14.71 -14.27 -11.53
C LEU A 280 15.17 -14.69 -12.92
N VAL A 281 14.25 -14.84 -13.88
CA VAL A 281 14.59 -15.13 -15.29
C VAL A 281 15.48 -14.04 -15.88
N MET A 282 15.20 -12.76 -15.59
CA MET A 282 16.05 -11.67 -16.05
C MET A 282 17.46 -11.74 -15.47
N TYR A 283 17.64 -12.05 -14.18
CA TYR A 283 18.96 -12.25 -13.59
C TYR A 283 19.73 -13.40 -14.26
N ILE A 284 19.05 -14.51 -14.56
CA ILE A 284 19.64 -15.65 -15.27
C ILE A 284 20.15 -15.23 -16.64
N VAL A 285 19.31 -14.54 -17.41
CA VAL A 285 19.68 -14.08 -18.76
C VAL A 285 20.88 -13.12 -18.70
N ILE A 286 20.94 -12.21 -17.72
CA ILE A 286 22.09 -11.32 -17.54
C ILE A 286 23.36 -12.11 -17.19
N ILE A 287 23.29 -13.09 -16.28
CA ILE A 287 24.45 -13.90 -15.89
C ILE A 287 24.99 -14.70 -17.09
N ILE A 288 24.10 -15.36 -17.83
CA ILE A 288 24.46 -16.10 -19.05
C ILE A 288 25.05 -15.15 -20.10
N HIS A 289 24.48 -13.95 -20.27
CA HIS A 289 25.03 -12.94 -21.16
C HIS A 289 26.45 -12.51 -20.77
N TRP A 290 26.70 -12.25 -19.49
CA TRP A 290 28.03 -11.88 -18.99
C TRP A 290 29.03 -13.00 -19.18
N ASN A 291 28.67 -14.23 -18.82
CA ASN A 291 29.56 -15.38 -18.99
C ASN A 291 29.84 -15.67 -20.48
N ALA A 292 28.86 -15.51 -21.37
CA ALA A 292 29.06 -15.58 -22.82
C ALA A 292 30.08 -14.54 -23.34
N CYS A 293 29.99 -13.30 -22.84
CA CYS A 293 30.94 -12.24 -23.20
C CYS A 293 32.37 -12.57 -22.71
N VAL A 294 32.49 -13.06 -21.47
CA VAL A 294 33.78 -13.48 -20.89
C VAL A 294 34.38 -14.65 -21.67
N TYR A 295 33.59 -15.69 -21.99
CA TYR A 295 34.04 -16.83 -22.82
C TYR A 295 34.58 -16.37 -24.18
N PHE A 296 33.87 -15.47 -24.86
CA PHE A 296 34.30 -14.94 -26.14
C PHE A 296 35.61 -14.14 -26.01
N SER A 297 35.75 -13.34 -24.95
CA SER A 297 36.97 -12.56 -24.67
C SER A 297 38.18 -13.46 -24.37
N ILE A 298 38.00 -14.53 -23.60
CA ILE A 298 39.06 -15.52 -23.33
C ILE A 298 39.44 -16.26 -24.62
N SER A 299 38.46 -16.70 -25.41
CA SER A 299 38.70 -17.32 -26.72
C SER A 299 39.51 -16.41 -27.66
N LYS A 300 39.25 -15.10 -27.61
CA LYS A 300 40.01 -14.11 -28.36
C LYS A 300 41.46 -13.99 -27.87
N ALA A 301 41.66 -14.00 -26.55
CA ALA A 301 42.97 -13.86 -25.94
C ALA A 301 43.90 -15.07 -26.22
N ILE A 302 43.33 -16.29 -26.22
CA ILE A 302 44.06 -17.53 -26.60
C ILE A 302 44.27 -17.57 -28.11
N GLY A 303 43.25 -17.21 -28.88
CA GLY A 303 43.27 -17.16 -30.34
C GLY A 303 42.15 -18.00 -30.94
N PHE A 304 41.37 -17.42 -31.87
CA PHE A 304 40.23 -18.11 -32.45
C PHE A 304 40.63 -19.34 -33.28
N GLY A 305 40.03 -20.48 -32.95
CA GLY A 305 40.32 -21.77 -33.59
C GLY A 305 41.71 -22.34 -33.29
N ALA A 306 42.37 -21.88 -32.21
CA ALA A 306 43.62 -22.48 -31.73
C ALA A 306 43.44 -23.95 -31.31
N ASP A 307 42.28 -24.27 -30.74
CA ASP A 307 41.90 -25.59 -30.27
C ASP A 307 40.38 -25.83 -30.43
N THR A 308 39.88 -26.90 -29.83
CA THR A 308 38.48 -27.33 -29.92
C THR A 308 37.53 -26.60 -28.97
N TRP A 309 38.04 -25.95 -27.92
CA TRP A 309 37.25 -25.30 -26.88
C TRP A 309 36.96 -23.83 -27.21
N VAL A 310 37.96 -23.12 -27.72
CA VAL A 310 37.83 -21.71 -28.11
C VAL A 310 36.83 -21.51 -29.26
N TYR A 311 36.33 -20.29 -29.40
CA TYR A 311 35.47 -19.92 -30.52
C TYR A 311 36.13 -20.29 -31.87
N PRO A 312 35.37 -20.87 -32.83
CA PRO A 312 35.90 -21.31 -34.12
C PRO A 312 36.61 -20.21 -34.93
N ASN A 313 37.49 -20.62 -35.83
CA ASN A 313 38.28 -19.68 -36.63
C ASN A 313 37.39 -18.71 -37.44
N VAL A 314 37.53 -17.42 -37.15
CA VAL A 314 36.77 -16.30 -37.74
C VAL A 314 37.05 -16.15 -39.24
N SER A 315 38.16 -16.69 -39.75
CA SER A 315 38.50 -16.67 -41.19
C SER A 315 37.48 -17.44 -42.04
N ILE A 316 36.71 -18.34 -41.42
CA ILE A 316 35.60 -19.04 -42.07
C ILE A 316 34.39 -18.09 -42.10
N PRO A 317 33.84 -17.75 -43.28
CA PRO A 317 32.78 -16.73 -43.41
C PRO A 317 31.53 -16.96 -42.54
N GLU A 318 31.21 -18.21 -42.22
CA GLU A 318 30.09 -18.56 -41.33
C GLU A 318 30.32 -18.02 -39.90
N PHE A 319 31.54 -18.16 -39.37
CA PHE A 319 31.91 -17.79 -38.00
C PHE A 319 32.38 -16.34 -37.88
N SER A 320 32.48 -15.61 -39.00
CA SER A 320 32.88 -14.20 -39.00
C SER A 320 31.78 -13.23 -38.53
N ARG A 321 30.50 -13.58 -38.70
CA ARG A 321 29.39 -12.67 -38.43
C ARG A 321 29.23 -12.38 -36.95
N LEU A 322 29.07 -11.12 -36.56
CA LEU A 322 28.82 -10.70 -35.17
C LEU A 322 27.68 -11.47 -34.49
N ALA A 323 26.55 -11.63 -35.19
CA ALA A 323 25.41 -12.39 -34.67
C ALA A 323 25.77 -13.85 -34.38
N ARG A 324 26.61 -14.49 -35.21
CA ARG A 324 27.05 -15.87 -35.00
C ARG A 324 27.98 -15.97 -33.79
N LYS A 325 28.93 -15.03 -33.65
CA LYS A 325 29.84 -14.93 -32.50
C LYS A 325 29.07 -14.85 -31.18
N TYR A 326 28.09 -13.95 -31.12
CA TYR A 326 27.27 -13.77 -29.93
C TYR A 326 26.38 -14.99 -29.63
N VAL A 327 25.63 -15.49 -30.62
CA VAL A 327 24.70 -16.62 -30.43
C VAL A 327 25.43 -17.89 -30.03
N TYR A 328 26.59 -18.18 -30.63
CA TYR A 328 27.40 -19.34 -30.25
C TYR A 328 27.92 -19.22 -28.81
N SER A 329 28.45 -18.06 -28.45
CA SER A 329 28.96 -17.81 -27.09
C SER A 329 27.85 -17.90 -26.04
N LEU A 330 26.65 -17.40 -26.38
CA LEU A 330 25.47 -17.51 -25.53
C LEU A 330 25.00 -18.96 -25.38
N TYR A 331 25.03 -19.73 -26.46
CA TYR A 331 24.74 -21.16 -26.45
C TYR A 331 25.72 -21.93 -25.55
N TRP A 332 27.02 -21.71 -25.74
CA TRP A 332 28.07 -22.31 -24.90
C TRP A 332 27.85 -21.98 -23.43
N SER A 333 27.67 -20.70 -23.10
CA SER A 333 27.47 -20.24 -21.72
C SER A 333 26.21 -20.81 -21.09
N THR A 334 25.12 -20.93 -21.87
CA THR A 334 23.87 -21.54 -21.39
C THR A 334 24.13 -22.99 -21.00
N LEU A 335 24.74 -23.80 -21.87
CA LEU A 335 24.99 -25.21 -21.60
C LEU A 335 25.89 -25.44 -20.37
N THR A 336 26.91 -24.60 -20.19
CA THR A 336 27.83 -24.69 -19.05
C THR A 336 27.13 -24.30 -17.75
N LEU A 337 26.44 -23.16 -17.71
CA LEU A 337 25.79 -22.66 -16.48
C LEU A 337 24.54 -23.44 -16.10
N THR A 338 23.83 -24.06 -17.05
CA THR A 338 22.71 -24.97 -16.76
C THR A 338 23.16 -26.40 -16.53
N THR A 339 24.48 -26.68 -16.52
CA THR A 339 25.06 -28.00 -16.24
C THR A 339 24.60 -29.12 -17.19
N ILE A 340 24.18 -28.76 -18.42
CA ILE A 340 23.82 -29.75 -19.46
C ILE A 340 25.10 -30.35 -20.06
N GLY A 341 26.16 -29.55 -20.21
CA GLY A 341 27.53 -30.03 -20.37
C GLY A 341 27.95 -30.59 -21.73
N GLU A 342 27.14 -30.43 -22.78
CA GLU A 342 27.50 -30.85 -24.15
C GLU A 342 28.41 -29.80 -24.86
N THR A 343 29.47 -29.36 -24.19
CA THR A 343 30.47 -28.42 -24.75
C THR A 343 31.79 -29.14 -25.02
N PRO A 344 32.58 -28.71 -26.02
CA PRO A 344 33.92 -29.25 -26.24
C PRO A 344 34.77 -29.18 -24.96
N PRO A 345 35.63 -30.17 -24.68
CA PRO A 345 36.46 -30.17 -23.49
C PRO A 345 37.58 -29.12 -23.60
N PRO A 346 37.99 -28.49 -22.47
CA PRO A 346 39.16 -27.61 -22.45
C PRO A 346 40.45 -28.37 -22.77
N VAL A 347 41.42 -27.67 -23.34
CA VAL A 347 42.71 -28.19 -23.80
C VAL A 347 43.87 -27.56 -23.03
N GLU A 348 43.82 -26.26 -22.74
CA GLU A 348 44.86 -25.54 -21.99
C GLU A 348 44.53 -25.41 -20.48
N ASP A 349 45.55 -25.38 -19.62
CA ASP A 349 45.40 -25.21 -18.17
C ASP A 349 44.55 -23.98 -17.80
N SER A 350 44.70 -22.87 -18.54
CA SER A 350 43.93 -21.63 -18.36
C SER A 350 42.42 -21.87 -18.54
N GLU A 351 42.05 -22.68 -19.54
CA GLU A 351 40.68 -23.06 -19.86
C GLU A 351 40.13 -24.02 -18.80
N TYR A 352 40.94 -24.98 -18.32
CA TYR A 352 40.55 -25.85 -17.22
C TYR A 352 40.19 -25.05 -15.96
N PHE A 353 41.01 -24.06 -15.57
CA PHE A 353 40.70 -23.20 -14.43
C PHE A 353 39.40 -22.42 -14.62
N PHE A 354 39.19 -21.84 -15.81
CA PHE A 354 37.98 -21.10 -16.13
C PHE A 354 36.73 -21.99 -16.10
N VAL A 355 36.77 -23.14 -16.78
CA VAL A 355 35.63 -24.08 -16.85
C VAL A 355 35.30 -24.66 -15.47
N VAL A 356 36.29 -25.00 -14.65
CA VAL A 356 36.05 -25.46 -13.26
C VAL A 356 35.39 -24.37 -12.42
N ALA A 357 35.87 -23.12 -12.52
CA ALA A 357 35.26 -22.00 -11.81
C ALA A 357 33.82 -21.75 -12.29
N ASP A 358 33.58 -21.79 -13.60
CA ASP A 358 32.26 -21.58 -14.20
C ASP A 358 31.27 -22.69 -13.81
N PHE A 359 31.72 -23.95 -13.78
CA PHE A 359 30.89 -25.06 -13.28
C PHE A 359 30.52 -24.91 -11.80
N LEU A 360 31.47 -24.53 -10.94
CA LEU A 360 31.18 -24.31 -9.52
C LEU A 360 30.17 -23.18 -9.31
N VAL A 361 30.34 -22.06 -10.02
CA VAL A 361 29.42 -20.92 -9.97
C VAL A 361 28.05 -21.30 -10.56
N GLY A 362 28.04 -21.99 -11.70
CA GLY A 362 26.83 -22.47 -12.39
C GLY A 362 25.98 -23.39 -11.51
N VAL A 363 26.58 -24.41 -10.89
CA VAL A 363 25.87 -25.33 -9.99
C VAL A 363 25.24 -24.58 -8.81
N LEU A 364 25.95 -23.64 -8.18
CA LEU A 364 25.43 -22.85 -7.05
C LEU A 364 24.27 -21.93 -7.48
N ILE A 365 24.41 -21.26 -8.62
CA ILE A 365 23.39 -20.37 -9.18
C ILE A 365 22.15 -21.19 -9.55
N PHE A 366 22.31 -22.29 -10.29
CA PHE A 366 21.22 -23.14 -10.73
C PHE A 366 20.47 -23.77 -9.54
N ALA A 367 21.18 -24.27 -8.53
CA ALA A 367 20.57 -24.78 -7.31
C ALA A 367 19.74 -23.72 -6.57
N THR A 368 20.25 -22.49 -6.49
CA THR A 368 19.54 -21.35 -5.86
C THR A 368 18.28 -20.98 -6.65
N ILE A 369 18.36 -20.99 -7.99
CA ILE A 369 17.22 -20.70 -8.87
C ILE A 369 16.12 -21.75 -8.69
N VAL A 370 16.46 -23.03 -8.83
CA VAL A 370 15.49 -24.12 -8.71
C VAL A 370 14.84 -24.11 -7.32
N GLY A 371 15.62 -23.86 -6.26
CA GLY A 371 15.10 -23.71 -4.90
C GLY A 371 14.11 -22.54 -4.76
N ASN A 372 14.47 -21.36 -5.30
CA ASN A 372 13.61 -20.17 -5.24
C ASN A 372 12.33 -20.33 -6.07
N VAL A 373 12.42 -20.89 -7.28
CA VAL A 373 11.25 -21.21 -8.12
C VAL A 373 10.35 -22.22 -7.43
N GLY A 374 10.93 -23.29 -6.86
CA GLY A 374 10.18 -24.30 -6.10
C GLY A 374 9.44 -23.69 -4.90
N SER A 375 10.11 -22.83 -4.13
CA SER A 375 9.49 -22.10 -3.01
C SER A 375 8.34 -21.19 -3.49
N MET A 376 8.53 -20.47 -4.59
CA MET A 376 7.47 -19.62 -5.17
C MET A 376 6.26 -20.42 -5.65
N ILE A 377 6.47 -21.57 -6.31
CA ILE A 377 5.38 -22.47 -6.73
C ILE A 377 4.62 -23.01 -5.53
N SER A 378 5.35 -23.44 -4.49
CA SER A 378 4.74 -23.91 -3.24
C SER A 378 3.88 -22.83 -2.58
N ASN A 379 4.40 -21.61 -2.47
CA ASN A 379 3.68 -20.46 -1.92
C ASN A 379 2.44 -20.08 -2.75
N MET A 380 2.53 -20.13 -4.08
CA MET A 380 1.40 -19.84 -4.97
C MET A 380 0.25 -20.85 -4.79
N ASN A 381 0.59 -22.11 -4.54
CA ASN A 381 -0.39 -23.18 -4.32
C ASN A 381 -0.78 -23.39 -2.85
N ALA A 382 -0.24 -22.58 -1.92
CA ALA A 382 -0.41 -22.79 -0.48
C ALA A 382 -1.89 -22.81 -0.04
N ALA A 383 -2.71 -21.87 -0.52
CA ALA A 383 -4.13 -21.81 -0.17
C ALA A 383 -4.92 -23.05 -0.64
N ARG A 384 -4.58 -23.56 -1.84
CA ARG A 384 -5.19 -24.79 -2.38
C ARG A 384 -4.74 -26.02 -1.60
N ALA A 385 -3.44 -26.10 -1.27
CA ALA A 385 -2.89 -27.18 -0.47
C ALA A 385 -3.50 -27.21 0.94
N GLU A 386 -3.69 -26.05 1.57
CA GLU A 386 -4.34 -25.94 2.88
C GLU A 386 -5.80 -26.38 2.81
N PHE A 387 -6.56 -25.92 1.82
CA PHE A 387 -7.95 -26.32 1.65
C PHE A 387 -8.08 -27.84 1.40
N GLN A 388 -7.21 -28.40 0.56
CA GLN A 388 -7.17 -29.84 0.29
C GLN A 388 -6.84 -30.62 1.57
N SER A 389 -5.88 -30.15 2.37
CA SER A 389 -5.54 -30.77 3.66
C SER A 389 -6.73 -30.80 4.63
N ARG A 390 -7.55 -29.73 4.67
CA ARG A 390 -8.79 -29.70 5.46
C ARG A 390 -9.81 -30.73 4.97
N ILE A 391 -10.01 -30.85 3.66
CA ILE A 391 -10.91 -31.86 3.07
C ILE A 391 -10.42 -33.27 3.42
N ASP A 392 -9.13 -33.53 3.30
CA ASP A 392 -8.56 -34.85 3.54
C ASP A 392 -8.73 -35.26 5.01
N ALA A 393 -8.55 -34.33 5.96
CA ALA A 393 -8.83 -34.57 7.37
C ALA A 393 -10.31 -34.93 7.62
N ILE A 394 -11.25 -34.27 6.93
CA ILE A 394 -12.68 -34.56 7.04
C ILE A 394 -13.04 -35.91 6.42
N LYS A 395 -12.45 -36.25 5.26
CA LYS A 395 -12.60 -37.58 4.64
C LYS A 395 -12.10 -38.68 5.59
N GLN A 396 -10.93 -38.49 6.20
CA GLN A 396 -10.40 -39.42 7.20
C GLN A 396 -11.34 -39.56 8.41
N TYR A 397 -11.89 -38.46 8.91
CA TYR A 397 -12.87 -38.48 10.01
C TYR A 397 -14.14 -39.27 9.63
N MET A 398 -14.71 -39.03 8.45
CA MET A 398 -15.91 -39.72 7.97
C MET A 398 -15.66 -41.22 7.78
N HIS A 399 -14.50 -41.57 7.25
CA HIS A 399 -14.08 -42.96 7.10
C HIS A 399 -13.95 -43.65 8.46
N PHE A 400 -13.25 -43.03 9.42
CA PHE A 400 -13.07 -43.55 10.78
C PHE A 400 -14.42 -43.75 11.50
N ARG A 401 -15.35 -42.81 11.34
CA ARG A 401 -16.69 -42.87 11.94
C ARG A 401 -17.69 -43.70 11.15
N LYS A 402 -17.29 -44.30 10.02
CA LYS A 402 -18.14 -45.11 9.14
C LYS A 402 -19.43 -44.38 8.72
N VAL A 403 -19.29 -43.13 8.31
CA VAL A 403 -20.39 -42.32 7.78
C VAL A 403 -20.91 -42.93 6.48
N SER A 404 -22.21 -42.78 6.18
CA SER A 404 -22.80 -43.29 4.94
C SER A 404 -22.18 -42.63 3.71
N LYS A 405 -22.06 -43.38 2.61
CA LYS A 405 -21.49 -42.89 1.34
C LYS A 405 -22.29 -41.73 0.75
N ASP A 406 -23.59 -41.70 0.97
CA ASP A 406 -24.44 -40.59 0.54
C ASP A 406 -24.12 -39.28 1.28
N LEU A 407 -23.90 -39.35 2.60
CA LEU A 407 -23.52 -38.18 3.38
C LEU A 407 -22.10 -37.74 3.04
N GLU A 408 -21.16 -38.67 2.87
CA GLU A 408 -19.79 -38.39 2.42
C GLU A 408 -19.79 -37.64 1.08
N LYS A 409 -20.55 -38.14 0.08
CA LYS A 409 -20.67 -37.49 -1.23
C LYS A 409 -21.28 -36.09 -1.13
N ARG A 410 -22.29 -35.92 -0.27
CA ARG A 410 -22.92 -34.61 -0.02
C ARG A 410 -21.93 -33.61 0.61
N VAL A 411 -21.14 -34.04 1.59
CA VAL A 411 -20.11 -33.21 2.23
C VAL A 411 -19.05 -32.77 1.23
N ILE A 412 -18.52 -33.70 0.41
CA ILE A 412 -17.52 -33.38 -0.62
C ILE A 412 -18.09 -32.37 -1.63
N LYS A 413 -19.31 -32.59 -2.12
CA LYS A 413 -19.97 -31.68 -3.06
C LYS A 413 -20.16 -30.26 -2.50
N TRP A 414 -20.42 -30.14 -1.20
CA TRP A 414 -20.51 -28.85 -0.53
C TRP A 414 -19.15 -28.14 -0.46
N PHE A 415 -18.07 -28.86 -0.14
CA PHE A 415 -16.72 -28.31 -0.18
C PHE A 415 -16.30 -27.89 -1.60
N ASP A 416 -16.61 -28.70 -2.62
CA ASP A 416 -16.34 -28.36 -4.02
C ASP A 416 -17.06 -27.06 -4.42
N TYR A 417 -18.31 -26.88 -3.97
CA TYR A 417 -19.07 -25.64 -4.18
C TYR A 417 -18.40 -24.43 -3.49
N LEU A 418 -17.98 -24.59 -2.23
CA LEU A 418 -17.29 -23.51 -1.51
C LEU A 418 -15.99 -23.10 -2.19
N TRP A 419 -15.20 -24.05 -2.68
CA TRP A 419 -13.94 -23.78 -3.37
C TRP A 419 -14.16 -23.09 -4.72
N THR A 420 -15.04 -23.67 -5.55
CA THR A 420 -15.28 -23.18 -6.92
C THR A 420 -15.81 -21.75 -6.92
N ASN A 421 -16.64 -21.39 -5.93
CA ASN A 421 -17.19 -20.04 -5.81
C ASN A 421 -16.34 -19.09 -4.94
N LYS A 422 -15.11 -19.49 -4.57
CA LYS A 422 -14.19 -18.70 -3.72
C LYS A 422 -14.79 -18.29 -2.37
N LYS A 423 -15.73 -19.08 -1.83
CA LYS A 423 -16.40 -18.90 -0.53
C LYS A 423 -15.74 -19.70 0.59
N ALA A 424 -14.61 -20.34 0.33
CA ALA A 424 -13.87 -21.17 1.29
C ALA A 424 -13.03 -20.37 2.31
N VAL A 425 -12.86 -19.06 2.07
CA VAL A 425 -12.06 -18.18 2.94
C VAL A 425 -12.95 -17.56 4.00
N ASP A 426 -12.56 -17.68 5.27
CA ASP A 426 -13.24 -17.01 6.37
C ASP A 426 -12.90 -15.51 6.34
N GLU A 427 -13.90 -14.68 6.03
CA GLU A 427 -13.76 -13.22 5.97
C GLU A 427 -13.25 -12.64 7.30
N ARG A 428 -13.59 -13.24 8.45
CA ARG A 428 -13.17 -12.75 9.77
C ARG A 428 -11.67 -12.89 9.98
N GLU A 429 -11.09 -13.99 9.53
CA GLU A 429 -9.64 -14.23 9.64
C GLU A 429 -8.85 -13.28 8.73
N VAL A 430 -9.38 -12.96 7.54
CA VAL A 430 -8.74 -12.00 6.62
C VAL A 430 -8.78 -10.58 7.19
N LEU A 431 -9.91 -10.17 7.76
CA LEU A 431 -10.11 -8.81 8.28
C LEU A 431 -9.50 -8.59 9.67
N LYS A 432 -9.00 -9.64 10.34
CA LYS A 432 -8.39 -9.57 11.68
C LYS A 432 -7.15 -8.69 11.76
N TYR A 433 -6.40 -8.56 10.65
CA TYR A 433 -5.17 -7.76 10.59
C TYR A 433 -5.42 -6.27 10.35
N LEU A 434 -6.68 -5.88 10.07
CA LEU A 434 -7.04 -4.50 9.81
C LEU A 434 -7.43 -3.78 11.10
N PRO A 435 -7.07 -2.49 11.26
CA PRO A 435 -7.64 -1.64 12.29
C PRO A 435 -9.17 -1.59 12.21
N ASP A 436 -9.83 -1.47 13.37
CA ASP A 436 -11.31 -1.54 13.46
C ASP A 436 -12.01 -0.55 12.52
N LYS A 437 -11.44 0.64 12.33
CA LYS A 437 -11.95 1.65 11.39
C LYS A 437 -11.98 1.14 9.94
N LEU A 438 -10.89 0.55 9.45
CA LEU A 438 -10.82 0.02 8.08
C LEU A 438 -11.70 -1.22 7.92
N ARG A 439 -11.80 -2.06 8.96
CA ARG A 439 -12.71 -3.21 8.98
C ARG A 439 -14.16 -2.75 8.85
N ALA A 440 -14.56 -1.69 9.57
CA ALA A 440 -15.89 -1.11 9.45
C ALA A 440 -16.13 -0.53 8.05
N GLU A 441 -15.21 0.26 7.51
CA GLU A 441 -15.35 0.84 6.16
C GLU A 441 -15.52 -0.24 5.07
N ILE A 442 -14.75 -1.33 5.13
CA ILE A 442 -14.90 -2.45 4.19
C ILE A 442 -16.25 -3.14 4.38
N ALA A 443 -16.61 -3.48 5.62
CA ALA A 443 -17.85 -4.18 5.89
C ALA A 443 -19.06 -3.37 5.41
N ILE A 444 -19.06 -2.05 5.62
CA ILE A 444 -20.08 -1.12 5.13
C ILE A 444 -20.15 -1.20 3.59
N ASN A 445 -19.02 -1.04 2.90
CA ASN A 445 -19.01 -1.07 1.43
C ASN A 445 -19.45 -2.42 0.84
N VAL A 446 -19.22 -3.54 1.54
CA VAL A 446 -19.57 -4.87 1.03
C VAL A 446 -21.03 -5.25 1.36
N HIS A 447 -21.53 -4.90 2.54
CA HIS A 447 -22.80 -5.43 3.05
C HIS A 447 -23.93 -4.40 3.14
N LEU A 448 -23.64 -3.09 3.13
CA LEU A 448 -24.65 -2.05 3.33
C LEU A 448 -25.74 -2.09 2.25
N ASP A 449 -25.37 -2.30 0.99
CA ASP A 449 -26.33 -2.38 -0.12
C ASP A 449 -27.26 -3.60 0.01
N THR A 450 -26.77 -4.69 0.59
CA THR A 450 -27.61 -5.88 0.85
C THR A 450 -28.60 -5.58 1.98
N LEU A 451 -28.13 -4.96 3.07
CA LEU A 451 -28.96 -4.61 4.21
C LEU A 451 -30.01 -3.54 3.88
N LYS A 452 -29.67 -2.52 3.08
CA LYS A 452 -30.62 -1.49 2.62
C LYS A 452 -31.76 -2.06 1.77
N LYS A 453 -31.53 -3.15 1.03
CA LYS A 453 -32.58 -3.83 0.26
C LYS A 453 -33.57 -4.55 1.17
N VAL A 454 -33.18 -4.88 2.39
CA VAL A 454 -34.06 -5.55 3.36
C VAL A 454 -35.08 -4.55 3.87
N ARG A 455 -36.35 -4.78 3.56
CA ARG A 455 -37.45 -3.83 3.85
C ARG A 455 -37.51 -3.37 5.31
N ILE A 456 -37.14 -4.22 6.27
CA ILE A 456 -37.17 -3.89 7.70
C ILE A 456 -36.05 -2.93 8.14
N PHE A 457 -34.95 -2.91 7.37
CA PHE A 457 -33.78 -2.09 7.63
C PHE A 457 -33.66 -0.90 6.66
N ALA A 458 -34.56 -0.81 5.67
CA ALA A 458 -34.59 0.27 4.69
C ALA A 458 -34.89 1.64 5.34
N ASP A 459 -35.77 1.66 6.32
CA ASP A 459 -36.21 2.88 7.05
C ASP A 459 -35.45 3.09 8.36
N CYS A 460 -34.40 2.31 8.62
CA CYS A 460 -33.57 2.44 9.82
C CYS A 460 -32.48 3.50 9.64
N GLU A 461 -32.04 4.09 10.75
CA GLU A 461 -30.90 5.01 10.76
C GLU A 461 -29.61 4.31 10.28
N ALA A 462 -28.76 5.05 9.55
CA ALA A 462 -27.50 4.53 9.03
C ALA A 462 -26.56 4.00 10.14
N GLY A 463 -26.60 4.60 11.34
CA GLY A 463 -25.82 4.15 12.50
C GLY A 463 -26.09 2.69 12.87
N LEU A 464 -27.38 2.31 12.96
CA LEU A 464 -27.78 0.92 13.23
C LEU A 464 -27.29 -0.03 12.13
N LEU A 465 -27.41 0.36 10.86
CA LEU A 465 -26.97 -0.47 9.74
C LEU A 465 -25.47 -0.77 9.82
N ILE A 466 -24.67 0.24 10.14
CA ILE A 466 -23.21 0.10 10.27
C ILE A 466 -22.87 -0.87 11.40
N GLU A 467 -23.55 -0.77 12.55
CA GLU A 467 -23.31 -1.67 13.68
C GLU A 467 -23.71 -3.11 13.35
N LEU A 468 -24.87 -3.31 12.71
CA LEU A 468 -25.36 -4.63 12.31
C LEU A 468 -24.44 -5.30 11.28
N VAL A 469 -23.96 -4.54 10.29
CA VAL A 469 -23.02 -5.01 9.26
C VAL A 469 -21.79 -5.70 9.89
N LEU A 470 -21.25 -5.14 10.97
CA LEU A 470 -20.07 -5.68 11.65
C LEU A 470 -20.34 -7.01 12.38
N LYS A 471 -21.59 -7.29 12.73
CA LYS A 471 -22.01 -8.49 13.47
C LYS A 471 -22.54 -9.60 12.56
N LEU A 472 -22.78 -9.33 11.27
CA LEU A 472 -23.24 -10.33 10.31
C LEU A 472 -22.22 -11.46 10.12
N ARG A 473 -22.72 -12.69 9.98
CA ARG A 473 -21.93 -13.89 9.69
C ARG A 473 -22.40 -14.54 8.38
N PRO A 474 -21.56 -14.63 7.34
CA PRO A 474 -21.94 -15.36 6.14
C PRO A 474 -22.07 -16.87 6.42
N GLN A 475 -23.14 -17.49 5.90
CA GLN A 475 -23.41 -18.93 5.98
C GLN A 475 -23.93 -19.43 4.63
N VAL A 476 -23.47 -20.61 4.21
CA VAL A 476 -23.83 -21.21 2.92
C VAL A 476 -24.57 -22.52 3.15
N TYR A 477 -25.75 -22.64 2.54
CA TYR A 477 -26.61 -23.83 2.62
C TYR A 477 -26.66 -24.57 1.27
N SER A 478 -26.76 -25.90 1.32
CA SER A 478 -26.86 -26.73 0.11
C SER A 478 -28.31 -26.89 -0.36
N PRO A 479 -28.55 -27.26 -1.63
CA PRO A 479 -29.87 -27.62 -2.11
C PRO A 479 -30.52 -28.71 -1.25
N GLY A 480 -31.73 -28.45 -0.78
CA GLY A 480 -32.50 -29.36 0.05
C GLY A 480 -32.26 -29.25 1.55
N ASP A 481 -31.32 -28.41 1.98
CA ASP A 481 -31.01 -28.22 3.40
C ASP A 481 -32.13 -27.45 4.11
N TYR A 482 -32.52 -27.93 5.29
CA TYR A 482 -33.39 -27.18 6.19
C TYR A 482 -32.56 -26.18 6.97
N ILE A 483 -32.84 -24.89 6.80
CA ILE A 483 -32.21 -23.82 7.57
C ILE A 483 -32.82 -23.76 8.97
N CYS A 484 -34.14 -23.89 9.06
CA CYS A 484 -34.84 -24.06 10.33
C CYS A 484 -36.06 -24.96 10.16
N ARG A 485 -36.41 -25.69 11.22
CA ARG A 485 -37.65 -26.47 11.28
C ARG A 485 -38.62 -25.81 12.26
N LYS A 486 -39.91 -25.97 11.98
CA LYS A 486 -40.99 -25.53 12.85
C LYS A 486 -40.83 -26.21 14.21
N GLY A 487 -40.89 -25.40 15.27
CA GLY A 487 -40.69 -25.85 16.65
C GLY A 487 -39.25 -25.78 17.15
N ASP A 488 -38.24 -25.63 16.30
CA ASP A 488 -36.85 -25.44 16.76
C ASP A 488 -36.70 -24.12 17.54
N ILE A 489 -35.69 -24.03 18.41
CA ILE A 489 -35.40 -22.79 19.15
C ILE A 489 -34.71 -21.80 18.20
N GLY A 490 -35.31 -20.62 18.01
CA GLY A 490 -34.79 -19.61 17.08
C GLY A 490 -33.83 -18.63 17.74
N ARG A 491 -32.51 -18.86 17.64
CA ARG A 491 -31.48 -17.98 18.24
C ARG A 491 -30.90 -16.93 17.29
N GLU A 492 -31.26 -17.01 16.02
CA GLU A 492 -30.63 -16.24 14.95
C GLU A 492 -31.70 -15.76 13.96
N MET A 493 -31.45 -14.66 13.27
CA MET A 493 -32.18 -14.32 12.04
C MET A 493 -31.26 -14.45 10.83
N TYR A 494 -31.88 -14.64 9.67
CA TYR A 494 -31.17 -14.79 8.43
C TYR A 494 -31.65 -13.78 7.41
N ILE A 495 -30.70 -13.20 6.67
CA ILE A 495 -30.93 -12.30 5.55
C ILE A 495 -30.44 -13.01 4.30
N ILE A 496 -31.27 -13.07 3.26
CA ILE A 496 -30.92 -13.74 2.01
C ILE A 496 -30.07 -12.80 1.15
N LYS A 497 -28.79 -13.11 1.00
CA LYS A 497 -27.88 -12.37 0.11
C LYS A 497 -28.04 -12.85 -1.33
N GLU A 498 -27.97 -14.16 -1.53
CA GLU A 498 -28.07 -14.82 -2.83
C GLU A 498 -28.72 -16.19 -2.65
N GLY A 499 -29.73 -16.51 -3.46
CA GLY A 499 -30.36 -17.82 -3.49
C GLY A 499 -31.87 -17.77 -3.34
N LYS A 500 -32.49 -18.95 -3.34
CA LYS A 500 -33.93 -19.11 -3.20
C LYS A 500 -34.26 -20.12 -2.11
N LEU A 501 -35.08 -19.69 -1.17
CA LEU A 501 -35.56 -20.52 -0.07
C LEU A 501 -37.05 -20.76 -0.23
N ALA A 502 -37.52 -21.96 0.07
CA ALA A 502 -38.92 -22.30 0.12
C ALA A 502 -39.37 -22.45 1.58
N VAL A 503 -40.48 -21.79 1.92
CA VAL A 503 -41.23 -22.09 3.14
C VAL A 503 -42.08 -23.32 2.86
N VAL A 504 -41.77 -24.44 3.51
CA VAL A 504 -42.41 -25.74 3.26
C VAL A 504 -43.35 -26.12 4.40
N ALA A 505 -44.42 -26.86 4.08
CA ALA A 505 -45.28 -27.43 5.11
C ALA A 505 -44.59 -28.58 5.84
N ASP A 506 -45.30 -29.14 6.81
CA ASP A 506 -44.81 -30.23 7.66
C ASP A 506 -44.57 -31.53 6.86
N ASP A 507 -45.12 -31.64 5.65
CA ASP A 507 -44.87 -32.74 4.70
C ASP A 507 -43.52 -32.61 3.94
N GLY A 508 -42.88 -31.44 3.99
CA GLY A 508 -41.63 -31.14 3.27
C GLY A 508 -41.74 -31.05 1.74
N ILE A 509 -42.95 -31.11 1.17
CA ILE A 509 -43.23 -31.12 -0.27
C ILE A 509 -44.01 -29.87 -0.67
N THR A 510 -45.06 -29.53 0.07
CA THR A 510 -45.89 -28.37 -0.26
C THR A 510 -45.14 -27.08 0.06
N GLN A 511 -45.01 -26.20 -0.93
CA GLN A 511 -44.31 -24.92 -0.82
C GLN A 511 -45.33 -23.79 -0.72
N PHE A 512 -45.30 -23.05 0.39
CA PHE A 512 -46.21 -21.92 0.60
C PHE A 512 -45.72 -20.66 -0.10
N VAL A 513 -44.44 -20.32 0.11
CA VAL A 513 -43.83 -19.08 -0.39
C VAL A 513 -42.37 -19.34 -0.72
N VAL A 514 -41.88 -18.73 -1.79
CA VAL A 514 -40.46 -18.69 -2.13
C VAL A 514 -39.89 -17.32 -1.74
N LEU A 515 -38.89 -17.33 -0.86
CA LEU A 515 -38.13 -16.15 -0.48
C LEU A 515 -36.90 -16.04 -1.39
N SER A 516 -36.68 -14.85 -1.94
CA SER A 516 -35.55 -14.51 -2.79
C SER A 516 -34.63 -13.48 -2.13
N ASP A 517 -33.51 -13.18 -2.79
CA ASP A 517 -32.54 -12.14 -2.43
C ASP A 517 -33.19 -10.85 -1.90
N GLY A 518 -32.65 -10.32 -0.81
CA GLY A 518 -33.18 -9.13 -0.11
C GLY A 518 -34.32 -9.42 0.86
N SER A 519 -34.85 -10.65 0.89
CA SER A 519 -35.79 -11.09 1.93
C SER A 519 -35.04 -11.53 3.20
N TYR A 520 -35.75 -11.57 4.32
CA TYR A 520 -35.22 -12.01 5.61
C TYR A 520 -36.24 -12.92 6.30
N PHE A 521 -35.78 -13.69 7.29
CA PHE A 521 -36.64 -14.52 8.11
C PHE A 521 -36.01 -14.82 9.47
N GLY A 522 -36.86 -15.25 10.41
CA GLY A 522 -36.45 -15.62 11.77
C GLY A 522 -36.49 -14.47 12.77
N GLU A 523 -37.01 -13.32 12.35
CA GLU A 523 -37.26 -12.12 13.15
C GLU A 523 -38.24 -12.36 14.31
N ILE A 524 -39.20 -13.26 14.14
CA ILE A 524 -40.23 -13.49 15.17
C ILE A 524 -39.64 -14.17 16.41
N SER A 525 -38.78 -15.17 16.22
CA SER A 525 -38.25 -15.97 17.32
C SER A 525 -37.27 -15.18 18.18
N ILE A 526 -36.54 -14.22 17.60
CA ILE A 526 -35.55 -13.42 18.34
C ILE A 526 -36.20 -12.29 19.16
N LEU A 527 -37.35 -11.74 18.71
CA LEU A 527 -37.96 -10.53 19.27
C LEU A 527 -38.77 -10.72 20.56
N ASN A 528 -38.81 -11.92 21.16
CA ASN A 528 -39.48 -12.19 22.45
C ASN A 528 -40.86 -11.49 22.60
N ILE A 529 -41.67 -11.53 21.54
CA ILE A 529 -42.95 -10.79 21.48
C ILE A 529 -43.93 -11.38 22.51
N LYS A 530 -44.41 -10.53 23.43
CA LYS A 530 -45.39 -10.89 24.47
C LYS A 530 -46.71 -11.35 23.83
N GLY A 531 -47.30 -12.43 24.35
CA GLY A 531 -48.50 -13.06 23.79
C GLY A 531 -48.27 -13.98 22.58
N SER A 532 -47.02 -14.18 22.14
CA SER A 532 -46.72 -15.15 21.08
C SER A 532 -46.93 -16.58 21.57
N LYS A 533 -47.87 -17.31 20.96
CA LYS A 533 -48.11 -18.74 21.22
C LYS A 533 -46.90 -19.61 20.87
N ALA A 534 -46.04 -19.14 19.97
CA ALA A 534 -44.82 -19.83 19.56
C ALA A 534 -43.60 -19.49 20.44
N GLY A 535 -43.64 -18.41 21.22
CA GLY A 535 -42.50 -17.97 22.04
C GLY A 535 -41.20 -17.84 21.24
N ASN A 536 -40.11 -18.41 21.77
CA ASN A 536 -38.79 -18.45 21.11
C ASN A 536 -38.62 -19.64 20.14
N ARG A 537 -39.72 -20.22 19.63
CA ARG A 537 -39.67 -21.30 18.64
C ARG A 537 -39.90 -20.78 17.22
N ARG A 538 -39.37 -21.50 16.25
CA ARG A 538 -39.58 -21.25 14.82
C ARG A 538 -41.01 -21.61 14.43
N THR A 539 -41.64 -20.74 13.64
CA THR A 539 -43.05 -20.90 13.23
C THR A 539 -43.22 -21.69 11.93
N ALA A 540 -42.17 -21.82 11.12
CA ALA A 540 -42.22 -22.46 9.82
C ALA A 540 -40.95 -23.28 9.50
N ASN A 541 -41.09 -24.24 8.57
CA ASN A 541 -39.97 -24.96 7.99
C ASN A 541 -39.43 -24.17 6.79
N ILE A 542 -38.13 -23.92 6.76
CA ILE A 542 -37.48 -23.19 5.66
C ILE A 542 -36.39 -24.06 5.08
N LYS A 543 -36.48 -24.29 3.76
CA LYS A 543 -35.61 -25.19 3.01
C LYS A 543 -34.95 -24.47 1.85
N SER A 544 -33.66 -24.69 1.65
CA SER A 544 -32.94 -24.14 0.50
C SER A 544 -33.32 -24.89 -0.78
N ILE A 545 -33.70 -24.17 -1.84
CA ILE A 545 -34.01 -24.78 -3.15
C ILE A 545 -32.69 -25.08 -3.89
N GLY A 546 -31.77 -24.12 -3.87
CA GLY A 546 -30.44 -24.22 -4.46
C GLY A 546 -29.33 -24.09 -3.43
N TYR A 547 -28.12 -23.75 -3.89
CA TYR A 547 -27.13 -23.19 -2.97
C TYR A 547 -27.56 -21.77 -2.62
N SER A 548 -27.57 -21.45 -1.32
CA SER A 548 -28.00 -20.14 -0.83
C SER A 548 -26.99 -19.57 0.14
N ASP A 549 -26.66 -18.31 -0.05
CA ASP A 549 -25.83 -17.49 0.83
C ASP A 549 -26.72 -16.63 1.72
N LEU A 550 -26.61 -16.86 3.02
CA LEU A 550 -27.35 -16.15 4.03
C LEU A 550 -26.39 -15.38 4.93
N PHE A 551 -26.79 -14.18 5.36
CA PHE A 551 -26.18 -13.56 6.52
C PHE A 551 -26.96 -13.95 7.76
N CYS A 552 -26.27 -14.55 8.72
CA CYS A 552 -26.77 -14.88 10.03
C CYS A 552 -26.45 -13.74 11.01
N LEU A 553 -27.46 -13.27 11.74
CA LEU A 553 -27.34 -12.34 12.85
C LEU A 553 -27.86 -13.02 14.12
N SER A 554 -27.06 -13.01 15.19
CA SER A 554 -27.48 -13.63 16.44
C SER A 554 -28.48 -12.75 17.20
N LYS A 555 -29.31 -13.37 18.04
CA LYS A 555 -30.25 -12.65 18.90
C LYS A 555 -29.53 -11.65 19.82
N ASP A 556 -28.42 -12.07 20.42
CA ASP A 556 -27.70 -11.23 21.38
C ASP A 556 -27.10 -10.01 20.68
N ASP A 557 -26.49 -10.21 19.51
CA ASP A 557 -25.91 -9.15 18.67
C ASP A 557 -26.95 -8.13 18.22
N LEU A 558 -28.13 -8.61 17.79
CA LEU A 558 -29.24 -7.75 17.38
C LEU A 558 -29.81 -6.99 18.57
N MET A 559 -30.07 -7.67 19.69
CA MET A 559 -30.68 -7.04 20.87
C MET A 559 -29.76 -5.96 21.45
N GLU A 560 -28.45 -6.20 21.47
CA GLU A 560 -27.45 -5.19 21.85
C GLU A 560 -27.56 -3.95 20.95
N ALA A 561 -27.53 -4.11 19.63
CA ALA A 561 -27.67 -2.99 18.70
C ALA A 561 -29.02 -2.27 18.88
N LEU A 562 -30.11 -3.02 19.02
CA LEU A 562 -31.45 -2.46 19.24
C LEU A 562 -31.63 -1.77 20.60
N THR A 563 -30.71 -1.93 21.56
CA THR A 563 -30.76 -1.15 22.80
C THR A 563 -30.42 0.32 22.59
N GLU A 564 -29.54 0.62 21.63
CA GLU A 564 -29.14 1.98 21.27
C GLU A 564 -30.15 2.65 20.32
N TYR A 565 -30.90 1.86 19.53
CA TYR A 565 -31.87 2.33 18.54
C TYR A 565 -33.31 1.85 18.86
N PRO A 566 -34.00 2.49 19.83
CA PRO A 566 -35.32 2.05 20.29
C PRO A 566 -36.43 2.15 19.24
N ASP A 567 -36.35 3.13 18.33
CA ASP A 567 -37.34 3.30 17.25
C ASP A 567 -37.31 2.13 16.25
N ALA A 568 -36.11 1.68 15.90
CA ALA A 568 -35.92 0.50 15.04
C ALA A 568 -36.44 -0.77 15.74
N LYS A 569 -36.20 -0.89 17.05
CA LYS A 569 -36.74 -2.00 17.86
C LYS A 569 -38.27 -2.02 17.83
N ALA A 570 -38.92 -0.88 18.00
CA ALA A 570 -40.37 -0.75 17.94
C ALA A 570 -40.93 -1.16 16.56
N MET A 571 -40.28 -0.72 15.47
CA MET A 571 -40.66 -1.10 14.11
C MET A 571 -40.54 -2.61 13.87
N LEU A 572 -39.44 -3.22 14.34
CA LEU A 572 -39.21 -4.67 14.28
C LEU A 572 -40.28 -5.45 15.05
N GLU A 573 -40.58 -5.04 16.29
CA GLU A 573 -41.62 -5.66 17.12
C GLU A 573 -43.02 -5.51 16.50
N GLU A 574 -43.35 -4.35 15.93
CA GLU A 574 -44.64 -4.12 15.27
C GLU A 574 -44.79 -5.01 14.03
N LYS A 575 -43.76 -5.11 13.19
CA LYS A 575 -43.75 -6.02 12.04
C LYS A 575 -43.89 -7.47 12.48
N GLY A 576 -43.16 -7.88 13.52
CA GLY A 576 -43.29 -9.22 14.10
C GLY A 576 -44.71 -9.51 14.61
N LYS A 577 -45.36 -8.53 15.27
CA LYS A 577 -46.77 -8.64 15.71
C LYS A 577 -47.73 -8.78 14.53
N GLN A 578 -47.56 -7.99 13.47
CA GLN A 578 -48.40 -8.07 12.26
C GLN A 578 -48.34 -9.47 11.63
N ILE A 579 -47.15 -10.08 11.57
CA ILE A 579 -46.98 -11.43 11.02
C ILE A 579 -47.61 -12.48 11.96
N LEU A 580 -47.37 -12.38 13.27
CA LEU A 580 -47.99 -13.28 14.25
C LEU A 580 -49.53 -13.20 14.26
N MET A 581 -50.10 -12.01 14.07
CA MET A 581 -51.55 -11.81 13.94
C MET A 581 -52.09 -12.49 12.67
N LYS A 582 -51.41 -12.30 11.53
CA LYS A 582 -51.79 -12.92 10.25
C LYS A 582 -51.82 -14.44 10.34
N ASP A 583 -50.87 -15.02 11.07
CA ASP A 583 -50.74 -16.47 11.24
C ASP A 583 -51.60 -17.03 12.41
N GLY A 584 -52.39 -16.20 13.09
CA GLY A 584 -53.23 -16.61 14.23
C GLY A 584 -52.44 -17.06 15.48
N LEU A 585 -51.15 -16.73 15.53
CA LEU A 585 -50.19 -17.14 16.56
C LEU A 585 -50.00 -16.10 17.66
N LEU A 586 -50.69 -14.97 17.59
CA LEU A 586 -50.73 -13.97 18.66
C LEU A 586 -51.98 -14.12 19.51
N ASP A 587 -51.80 -14.22 20.82
CA ASP A 587 -52.88 -14.06 21.78
C ASP A 587 -53.08 -12.57 22.06
N LEU A 588 -54.20 -12.02 21.54
CA LEU A 588 -54.50 -10.60 21.60
C LEU A 588 -54.73 -10.12 23.04
N ASP A 589 -55.25 -10.98 23.91
CA ASP A 589 -55.57 -10.64 25.30
C ASP A 589 -54.26 -10.47 26.11
N ILE A 590 -53.28 -11.33 25.87
CA ILE A 590 -51.96 -11.28 26.51
C ILE A 590 -51.06 -10.22 25.86
N ALA A 591 -51.22 -9.93 24.57
CA ALA A 591 -50.46 -8.88 23.88
C ALA A 591 -50.92 -7.46 24.25
N GLN A 592 -52.19 -7.30 24.67
CA GLN A 592 -52.75 -6.03 25.17
C GLN A 592 -52.48 -5.79 26.66
N LEU A 593 -52.20 -6.84 27.44
CA LEU A 593 -51.61 -6.73 28.77
C LEU A 593 -50.20 -6.13 28.63
N GLY A 594 -50.11 -4.81 28.80
CA GLY A 594 -48.85 -4.07 28.85
C GLY A 594 -47.87 -4.60 29.91
N ALA A 595 -46.65 -4.06 29.89
CA ALA A 595 -45.46 -4.44 30.67
C ALA A 595 -45.67 -5.44 31.84
N ASP A 596 -45.18 -6.67 31.62
CA ASP A 596 -44.96 -7.72 32.64
C ASP A 596 -44.64 -7.14 34.05
N PRO A 597 -45.43 -7.46 35.09
CA PRO A 597 -45.20 -6.97 36.46
C PRO A 597 -43.76 -7.17 36.94
N LYS A 598 -43.11 -8.26 36.52
CA LYS A 598 -41.69 -8.54 36.84
C LYS A 598 -40.70 -7.58 36.20
N ASP A 599 -40.98 -7.10 35.00
CA ASP A 599 -40.13 -6.18 34.25
C ASP A 599 -40.25 -4.74 34.83
N MET A 600 -41.44 -4.40 35.35
CA MET A 600 -41.65 -3.21 36.16
C MET A 600 -40.94 -3.31 37.52
N GLU A 601 -41.04 -4.45 38.20
CA GLU A 601 -40.37 -4.72 39.48
C GLU A 601 -38.84 -4.71 39.34
N GLU A 602 -38.30 -5.26 38.26
CA GLU A 602 -36.87 -5.21 37.93
C GLU A 602 -36.39 -3.79 37.60
N LYS A 603 -37.21 -3.00 36.89
CA LYS A 603 -36.92 -1.58 36.66
C LYS A 603 -36.96 -0.76 37.94
N VAL A 604 -37.94 -1.01 38.81
CA VAL A 604 -38.08 -0.34 40.12
C VAL A 604 -36.88 -0.67 41.00
N THR A 605 -36.48 -1.94 41.09
CA THR A 605 -35.28 -2.34 41.86
C THR A 605 -33.99 -1.76 41.28
N ARG A 606 -33.87 -1.64 39.95
CA ARG A 606 -32.74 -0.91 39.32
C ARG A 606 -32.73 0.57 39.67
N LEU A 607 -33.91 1.19 39.70
CA LEU A 607 -34.08 2.59 40.09
C LEU A 607 -33.73 2.80 41.57
N ASP A 608 -34.12 1.87 42.43
CA ASP A 608 -33.81 1.86 43.86
C ASP A 608 -32.29 1.77 44.09
N MET A 609 -31.62 0.82 43.42
CA MET A 609 -30.15 0.71 43.47
C MET A 609 -29.44 1.97 42.95
N ALA A 610 -29.99 2.63 41.92
CA ALA A 610 -29.44 3.86 41.40
C ALA A 610 -29.63 5.04 42.37
N ILE A 611 -30.77 5.11 43.05
CA ILE A 611 -31.07 6.09 44.09
C ILE A 611 -30.12 5.89 45.28
N ASP A 612 -29.89 4.66 45.74
CA ASP A 612 -28.95 4.35 46.82
C ASP A 612 -27.52 4.78 46.48
N LEU A 613 -27.09 4.54 45.24
CA LEU A 613 -25.78 4.97 44.76
C LEU A 613 -25.69 6.51 44.73
N LEU A 614 -26.74 7.19 44.29
CA LEU A 614 -26.83 8.65 44.29
C LEU A 614 -26.81 9.22 45.71
N GLN A 615 -27.57 8.65 46.64
CA GLN A 615 -27.56 9.03 48.05
C GLN A 615 -26.17 8.85 48.67
N THR A 616 -25.50 7.74 48.37
CA THR A 616 -24.13 7.49 48.84
C THR A 616 -23.14 8.52 48.30
N LYS A 617 -23.23 8.83 47.00
CA LYS A 617 -22.42 9.89 46.38
C LYS A 617 -22.72 11.27 47.00
N PHE A 618 -23.98 11.57 47.24
CA PHE A 618 -24.42 12.83 47.84
C PHE A 618 -23.94 12.98 49.28
N ALA A 619 -24.03 11.93 50.10
CA ALA A 619 -23.50 11.90 51.45
C ALA A 619 -21.98 12.12 51.48
N ARG A 620 -21.24 11.52 50.55
CA ARG A 620 -19.80 11.76 50.40
C ARG A 620 -19.48 13.21 50.02
N LEU A 621 -20.25 13.78 49.09
CA LEU A 621 -20.11 15.17 48.65
C LEU A 621 -20.43 16.15 49.79
N LEU A 622 -21.46 15.88 50.60
CA LEU A 622 -21.78 16.63 51.81
C LEU A 622 -20.68 16.54 52.86
N ALA A 623 -20.07 15.36 53.06
CA ALA A 623 -18.95 15.20 53.98
C ALA A 623 -17.72 16.00 53.53
N GLU A 624 -17.41 15.99 52.22
CA GLU A 624 -16.35 16.82 51.65
C GLU A 624 -16.65 18.31 51.77
N TYR A 625 -17.90 18.72 51.52
CA TYR A 625 -18.34 20.10 51.70
C TYR A 625 -18.21 20.57 53.16
N ASN A 626 -18.66 19.77 54.12
CA ASN A 626 -18.53 20.10 55.55
C ASN A 626 -17.06 20.16 56.01
N SER A 627 -16.24 19.22 55.55
CA SER A 627 -14.78 19.21 55.78
C SER A 627 -14.10 20.46 55.24
N THR A 628 -14.46 20.88 54.02
CA THR A 628 -13.90 22.11 53.42
C THR A 628 -14.38 23.36 54.14
N GLN A 629 -15.65 23.44 54.52
CA GLN A 629 -16.20 24.54 55.33
C GLN A 629 -15.50 24.65 56.70
N GLN A 630 -15.29 23.52 57.39
CA GLN A 630 -14.61 23.51 58.68
C GLN A 630 -13.15 23.99 58.57
N LYS A 631 -12.41 23.51 57.56
CA LYS A 631 -11.05 24.00 57.26
C LYS A 631 -11.03 25.48 56.91
N LEU A 632 -12.05 25.98 56.20
CA LEU A 632 -12.17 27.39 55.87
C LEU A 632 -12.39 28.22 57.13
N LYS A 633 -13.32 27.80 58.00
CA LYS A 633 -13.58 28.43 59.31
C LYS A 633 -12.34 28.46 60.18
N GLU A 634 -11.58 27.36 60.29
CA GLU A 634 -10.33 27.31 61.03
C GLU A 634 -9.26 28.28 60.48
N ARG A 635 -9.20 28.43 59.15
CA ARG A 635 -8.31 29.41 58.52
C ARG A 635 -8.73 30.83 58.83
N VAL A 636 -10.03 31.13 58.76
CA VAL A 636 -10.58 32.45 59.12
C VAL A 636 -10.29 32.75 60.59
N THR A 637 -10.53 31.83 61.52
CA THR A 637 -10.22 32.05 62.95
C THR A 637 -8.72 32.23 63.19
N LYS A 638 -7.85 31.50 62.48
CA LYS A 638 -6.39 31.73 62.56
C LYS A 638 -6.00 33.12 62.05
N ILE A 639 -6.65 33.60 60.99
CA ILE A 639 -6.45 34.94 60.45
C ILE A 639 -6.97 35.99 61.43
N GLU A 640 -8.18 35.84 61.96
CA GLU A 640 -8.75 36.73 63.00
C GLU A 640 -7.89 36.79 64.24
N ASN A 641 -7.38 35.66 64.72
CA ASN A 641 -6.49 35.61 65.88
C ASN A 641 -5.14 36.30 65.58
N LYS A 642 -4.60 36.16 64.37
CA LYS A 642 -3.41 36.90 63.94
C LYS A 642 -3.68 38.41 63.83
N ILE A 643 -4.85 38.82 63.34
CA ILE A 643 -5.27 40.22 63.25
C ILE A 643 -5.42 40.83 64.66
N LYS A 644 -6.06 40.10 65.59
CA LYS A 644 -6.17 40.50 67.00
C LYS A 644 -4.81 40.62 67.68
N GLN A 645 -3.87 39.70 67.39
CA GLN A 645 -2.49 39.77 67.92
C GLN A 645 -1.65 40.88 67.31
N SER A 646 -1.98 41.37 66.11
CA SER A 646 -1.27 42.46 65.44
C SER A 646 -1.83 43.85 65.77
N GLY A 647 -2.77 43.96 66.72
CA GLY A 647 -3.26 45.25 67.23
C GLY A 647 -4.09 46.07 66.24
N MET A 648 -4.54 45.48 65.12
CA MET A 648 -5.43 46.14 64.16
C MET A 648 -6.89 45.90 64.58
N GLN A 649 -7.43 46.84 65.35
CA GLN A 649 -8.85 46.88 65.69
C GLN A 649 -9.60 47.52 64.52
N PHE A 650 -10.32 46.71 63.74
CA PHE A 650 -11.31 47.21 62.77
C PHE A 650 -12.68 47.21 63.45
N GLU A 651 -13.20 48.40 63.76
CA GLU A 651 -14.64 48.62 63.93
C GLU A 651 -15.33 48.38 62.59
N TYR A 652 -16.14 47.33 62.52
CA TYR A 652 -17.19 47.19 61.52
C TYR A 652 -18.51 47.12 62.29
N SER A 653 -18.90 48.27 62.85
CA SER A 653 -20.30 48.58 63.09
C SER A 653 -20.80 49.28 61.83
N GLU A 654 -22.03 48.98 61.45
CA GLU A 654 -22.78 49.49 60.31
C GLU A 654 -22.57 48.76 58.98
N LEU A 655 -23.72 48.42 58.38
CA LEU A 655 -23.95 47.77 57.10
C LEU A 655 -23.91 46.23 57.13
N VAL A 656 -24.94 45.61 57.72
CA VAL A 656 -26.08 45.03 56.96
C VAL A 656 -27.22 44.74 57.96
N ASP A 657 -28.04 45.75 58.24
CA ASP A 657 -29.45 45.53 58.54
C ASP A 657 -30.17 45.49 57.19
N ALA A 658 -30.41 44.28 56.68
CA ALA A 658 -31.39 44.03 55.64
C ALA A 658 -31.86 42.57 55.73
N GLU A 659 -33.07 42.42 56.25
CA GLU A 659 -34.01 41.33 56.01
C GLU A 659 -33.66 39.93 56.55
N ALA A 660 -34.11 39.69 57.79
CA ALA A 660 -34.60 38.38 58.18
C ALA A 660 -36.01 38.15 57.58
N PRO A 661 -36.27 37.04 56.88
CA PRO A 661 -37.62 36.53 56.75
C PRO A 661 -38.00 35.84 58.07
N THR A 662 -39.12 36.29 58.62
CA THR A 662 -39.85 35.73 59.74
C THR A 662 -40.01 34.21 59.68
N GLU A 663 -39.67 33.54 60.78
CA GLU A 663 -40.26 32.24 61.14
C GLU A 663 -41.78 32.38 61.23
N THR A 664 -42.50 31.54 60.49
CA THR A 664 -43.87 31.14 60.82
C THR A 664 -43.82 29.72 61.40
N GLU A 665 -44.05 29.62 62.70
CA GLU A 665 -44.57 28.42 63.35
C GLU A 665 -46.04 28.17 62.94
N GLU A 666 -46.49 26.94 63.21
CA GLU A 666 -47.85 26.35 63.03
C GLU A 666 -48.10 25.74 61.63
N SER A 667 -48.48 24.46 61.48
CA SER A 667 -49.42 23.70 62.29
C SER A 667 -49.25 22.18 62.17
N LYS A 668 -49.54 21.48 63.27
CA LYS A 668 -49.96 20.07 63.34
C LYS A 668 -50.88 19.64 62.18
N LYS A 669 -50.49 18.61 61.43
CA LYS A 669 -51.25 17.36 61.24
C LYS A 669 -50.43 16.32 60.48
#